data_AF-A0A7M2X1Y6-F1
#
_entry.id   AF-A0A7M2X1Y6-F1
#
_cell.length_a   1.000
_cell.length_b   1.000
_cell.length_c   1.000
_cell.angle_alpha   90.00
_cell.angle_beta   90.00
_cell.angle_gamma   90.00
#
_symmetry.space_group_name_H-M   'P 1'
#
loop_
_entity.id
_entity.type
_entity.pdbx_description
1 polymer ?
#
loop_
_entity_poly.entity_id
_entity_poly.type
_entity_poly.pdbx_seq_one_letter_code
_entity_poly.pdbx_strand_id
1 'polypeptide(L)'
;MSERDSKLREVVELASRLMDEQITDAEHQKLEQMLFGDPEACELYLNVTTLHAHLTRELGGTAAPLKLEPQGVPTIVHPAASNRFRFPWGVARYSVAACVLLFAGVVSVMAFIGKANPTGACATLVELRDVAWAECSQPRTPGDRLEPQTIGLIRGTAVIRFDGGATATLSGPSELLIESRKSAELKGGSVLVRAEKESGGFTLRTAASDFVDLGTEFGVAINADASSEIHVFQGVVIARPRASDVVLPILGNEAGRIEPDRGDIVSIEANIARFTGVTTPLSTTRPAVASMTRAPGPLPPEARIIFIGDRATDLETHLLLINQAFRRIFPDGDRPRIYNAGISMPLSFEEADIRKHVLSYQPTHAVIEFGPEIAASASRRSVDKFESDVRHLIDRLLEEGIDPIIATGFRLGERQAQCQGVLDDYNQVLRRLAAARGCRLADVDAHFRSLEKYKLSLVAPNGAVPTFTGSREMATVLLNAMGFVGAKPDRTLQLSLLPGVVTQWTYRAKPASDRLDEAKLDRLPNEGWTSLVLPQPDDKFCSRLPDLSHLCNYRDRSRGFATNLPHSPDQWIEAAATIESSEDITTFLNLGSSVQTAWLNGSKVYDGVGRPNRGSHAGAERIPVNVRAGPNHLVIETTGGFFVSVTDEFDWAVQ
;
A
#
# COMPACT_ATOMS: atom_id res chain seq x y z
N MET A 1 -20.60 38.41 23.68
CA MET A 1 -20.94 37.60 22.50
C MET A 1 -20.94 38.53 21.31
N SER A 2 -20.20 38.18 20.26
CA SER A 2 -20.28 38.85 18.97
C SER A 2 -21.53 38.41 18.20
N GLU A 3 -21.89 39.18 17.18
CA GLU A 3 -22.98 38.87 16.26
C GLU A 3 -22.72 37.57 15.48
N ARG A 4 -21.45 37.30 15.13
CA ARG A 4 -20.96 36.03 14.55
C ARG A 4 -21.18 34.85 15.50
N ASP A 5 -20.88 35.01 16.80
CA ASP A 5 -21.11 33.95 17.82
C ASP A 5 -22.60 33.59 17.96
N SER A 6 -23.49 34.50 17.58
CA SER A 6 -24.95 34.30 17.62
C SER A 6 -25.42 33.63 16.33
N LYS A 7 -25.00 34.14 15.16
CA LYS A 7 -25.33 33.54 13.85
C LYS A 7 -24.90 32.07 13.77
N LEU A 8 -23.66 31.76 14.17
CA LEU A 8 -23.12 30.40 14.09
C LEU A 8 -23.83 29.42 15.03
N ARG A 9 -24.29 29.87 16.21
CA ARG A 9 -25.12 29.03 17.11
C ARG A 9 -26.49 28.74 16.52
N GLU A 10 -27.12 29.73 15.89
CA GLU A 10 -28.41 29.54 15.23
C GLU A 10 -28.30 28.57 14.03
N VAL A 11 -27.18 28.58 13.27
CA VAL A 11 -26.90 27.54 12.25
C VAL A 11 -26.84 26.14 12.87
N VAL A 12 -26.16 25.96 14.01
CA VAL A 12 -26.07 24.65 14.69
C VAL A 12 -27.43 24.17 15.21
N GLU A 13 -28.24 25.06 15.77
CA GLU A 13 -29.57 24.70 16.27
C GLU A 13 -30.51 24.27 15.14
N LEU A 14 -30.57 25.07 14.05
CA LEU A 14 -31.39 24.74 12.88
C LEU A 14 -30.90 23.47 12.18
N ALA A 15 -29.58 23.27 12.05
CA ALA A 15 -29.02 22.04 11.49
C ALA A 15 -29.36 20.81 12.35
N SER A 16 -29.39 20.95 13.68
CA SER A 16 -29.80 19.86 14.58
C SER A 16 -31.28 19.50 14.41
N ARG A 17 -32.17 20.51 14.40
CA ARG A 17 -33.62 20.32 14.14
C ARG A 17 -33.88 19.65 12.79
N LEU A 18 -33.06 19.93 11.76
CA LEU A 18 -33.17 19.26 10.45
C LEU A 18 -32.82 17.77 10.54
N MET A 19 -31.72 17.42 11.20
CA MET A 19 -31.31 16.01 11.35
C MET A 19 -32.25 15.21 12.26
N ASP A 20 -32.88 15.86 13.25
CA ASP A 20 -33.86 15.27 14.16
C ASP A 20 -35.31 15.24 13.57
N GLU A 21 -35.48 15.49 12.26
CA GLU A 21 -36.75 15.57 11.52
C GLU A 21 -37.81 16.54 12.11
N GLN A 22 -37.37 17.61 12.80
CA GLN A 22 -38.20 18.55 13.56
C GLN A 22 -38.21 19.99 13.05
N ILE A 23 -37.48 20.29 11.96
CA ILE A 23 -37.43 21.63 11.36
C ILE A 23 -38.71 21.98 10.59
N THR A 24 -39.18 23.22 10.70
CA THR A 24 -40.30 23.74 9.88
C THR A 24 -39.82 24.33 8.55
N ASP A 25 -40.70 24.42 7.54
CA ASP A 25 -40.37 25.00 6.22
C ASP A 25 -39.73 26.39 6.32
N ALA A 26 -40.21 27.23 7.24
CA ALA A 26 -39.70 28.59 7.46
C ALA A 26 -38.30 28.60 8.11
N GLU A 27 -38.03 27.66 9.01
CA GLU A 27 -36.71 27.46 9.60
C GLU A 27 -35.72 26.87 8.59
N HIS A 28 -36.17 25.95 7.72
CA HIS A 28 -35.36 25.39 6.64
C HIS A 28 -34.96 26.47 5.63
N GLN A 29 -35.92 27.29 5.17
CA GLN A 29 -35.63 28.41 4.28
C GLN A 29 -34.72 29.47 4.95
N LYS A 30 -34.84 29.67 6.26
CA LYS A 30 -33.91 30.53 7.02
C LYS A 30 -32.50 29.94 7.04
N LEU A 31 -32.37 28.63 7.29
CA LEU A 31 -31.07 27.93 7.26
C LEU A 31 -30.42 28.04 5.88
N GLU A 32 -31.14 27.78 4.78
CA GLU A 32 -30.65 27.98 3.41
C GLU A 32 -30.10 29.40 3.19
N GLN A 33 -30.82 30.44 3.63
CA GLN A 33 -30.39 31.84 3.53
C GLN A 33 -29.15 32.15 4.39
N MET A 34 -28.99 31.49 5.54
CA MET A 34 -27.82 31.68 6.41
C MET A 34 -26.55 31.04 5.85
N LEU A 35 -26.69 29.97 5.05
CA LEU A 35 -25.62 29.27 4.34
C LEU A 35 -25.26 29.96 3.01
N PHE A 36 -26.23 30.57 2.31
CA PHE A 36 -26.03 31.11 0.97
C PHE A 36 -24.97 32.22 0.91
N GLY A 37 -23.82 31.90 0.33
CA GLY A 37 -22.70 32.84 0.17
C GLY A 37 -21.82 33.02 1.42
N ASP A 38 -22.03 32.24 2.49
CA ASP A 38 -21.23 32.25 3.71
C ASP A 38 -20.46 30.93 3.87
N PRO A 39 -19.13 30.90 3.58
CA PRO A 39 -18.33 29.70 3.70
C PRO A 39 -18.21 29.15 5.13
N GLU A 40 -18.22 30.02 6.16
CA GLU A 40 -18.08 29.61 7.56
C GLU A 40 -19.36 28.92 8.05
N ALA A 41 -20.53 29.47 7.69
CA ALA A 41 -21.80 28.81 7.95
C ALA A 41 -21.91 27.46 7.21
N CYS A 42 -21.44 27.39 5.95
CA CYS A 42 -21.40 26.14 5.19
C CYS A 42 -20.50 25.07 5.83
N GLU A 43 -19.28 25.44 6.24
CA GLU A 43 -18.35 24.52 6.90
C GLU A 43 -18.90 24.02 8.25
N LEU A 44 -19.51 24.90 9.05
CA LEU A 44 -20.14 24.52 10.31
C LEU A 44 -21.33 23.56 10.12
N TYR A 45 -22.19 23.81 9.12
CA TYR A 45 -23.30 22.92 8.76
C TYR A 45 -22.81 21.53 8.31
N LEU A 46 -21.77 21.47 7.46
CA LEU A 46 -21.16 20.21 7.03
C LEU A 46 -20.56 19.42 8.21
N ASN A 47 -19.93 20.12 9.17
CA ASN A 47 -19.39 19.50 10.37
C ASN A 47 -20.49 18.91 11.29
N VAL A 48 -21.58 19.64 11.52
CA VAL A 48 -22.72 19.15 12.34
C VAL A 48 -23.42 17.96 11.68
N THR A 49 -23.72 18.05 10.39
CA THR A 49 -24.40 16.97 9.66
C THR A 49 -23.52 15.71 9.54
N THR A 50 -22.20 15.86 9.33
CA THR A 50 -21.26 14.73 9.35
C THR A 50 -21.16 14.07 10.73
N LEU A 51 -21.11 14.87 11.81
CA LEU A 51 -21.08 14.35 13.17
C LEU A 51 -22.36 13.55 13.50
N HIS A 52 -23.54 14.09 13.16
CA HIS A 52 -24.80 13.37 13.37
C HIS A 52 -24.84 12.08 12.52
N ALA A 53 -24.43 12.13 11.24
CA ALA A 53 -24.38 10.94 10.38
C ALA A 53 -23.44 9.85 10.92
N HIS A 54 -22.31 10.22 11.53
CA HIS A 54 -21.44 9.28 12.23
C HIS A 54 -22.13 8.69 13.48
N LEU A 55 -22.71 9.51 14.36
CA LEU A 55 -23.39 9.06 15.58
C LEU A 55 -24.54 8.09 15.28
N THR A 56 -25.38 8.40 14.30
CA THR A 56 -26.51 7.55 13.87
C THR A 56 -26.04 6.22 13.26
N ARG A 57 -24.84 6.19 12.69
CA ARG A 57 -24.21 4.95 12.17
C ARG A 57 -23.62 4.09 13.29
N GLU A 58 -22.91 4.69 14.25
CA GLU A 58 -22.29 3.95 15.37
C GLU A 58 -23.33 3.40 16.36
N LEU A 59 -24.42 4.14 16.62
CA LEU A 59 -25.50 3.69 17.52
C LEU A 59 -26.44 2.65 16.90
N GLY A 60 -26.32 2.41 15.58
CA GLY A 60 -27.26 1.61 14.81
C GLY A 60 -28.57 2.36 14.52
N GLY A 61 -29.17 2.05 13.37
CA GLY A 61 -30.46 2.64 12.98
C GLY A 61 -31.54 2.33 14.01
N THR A 62 -32.21 3.37 14.52
CA THR A 62 -33.25 3.31 15.56
C THR A 62 -32.80 2.78 16.93
N ALA A 63 -31.87 3.49 17.56
CA ALA A 63 -31.88 3.57 19.03
C ALA A 63 -33.26 4.10 19.48
N ALA A 64 -34.10 3.23 20.05
CA ALA A 64 -35.45 3.61 20.47
C ALA A 64 -35.39 4.72 21.54
N PRO A 65 -36.24 5.75 21.48
CA PRO A 65 -36.15 6.88 22.39
C PRO A 65 -36.36 6.41 23.84
N LEU A 66 -35.40 6.75 24.71
CA LEU A 66 -35.48 6.49 26.14
C LEU A 66 -36.71 7.19 26.73
N LYS A 67 -37.75 6.42 27.02
CA LYS A 67 -38.97 6.91 27.69
C LYS A 67 -38.68 7.32 29.13
N LEU A 68 -38.26 8.57 29.30
CA LEU A 68 -38.43 9.30 30.55
C LEU A 68 -39.90 9.71 30.67
N GLU A 69 -40.68 8.94 31.41
CA GLU A 69 -42.11 9.17 31.69
C GLU A 69 -42.35 10.57 32.34
N PRO A 70 -43.00 11.53 31.66
CA PRO A 70 -43.33 12.83 32.25
C PRO A 70 -44.67 12.73 33.00
N GLN A 71 -44.69 13.07 34.29
CA GLN A 71 -45.90 12.98 35.12
C GLN A 71 -46.91 14.13 34.87
N GLY A 72 -47.73 13.99 33.82
CA GLY A 72 -48.92 14.82 33.54
C GLY A 72 -48.62 16.29 33.17
N VAL A 73 -49.57 17.19 32.82
CA VAL A 73 -51.04 17.23 32.65
C VAL A 73 -51.34 18.49 31.77
N PRO A 74 -52.44 18.68 30.99
CA PRO A 74 -53.35 17.80 30.24
C PRO A 74 -53.39 18.14 28.71
N THR A 75 -54.34 17.56 27.96
CA THR A 75 -54.59 17.78 26.51
C THR A 75 -55.46 19.01 26.17
N ILE A 76 -55.24 19.63 24.99
CA ILE A 76 -56.20 20.50 24.27
C ILE A 76 -56.33 20.01 22.80
N VAL A 77 -57.45 20.27 22.12
CA VAL A 77 -58.02 19.38 21.08
C VAL A 77 -58.42 20.10 19.76
N HIS A 78 -57.84 19.66 18.62
CA HIS A 78 -58.33 19.79 17.22
C HIS A 78 -58.56 21.21 16.63
N PRO A 79 -58.89 21.40 15.32
CA PRO A 79 -59.13 20.45 14.21
C PRO A 79 -58.24 20.66 12.95
N ALA A 80 -58.57 19.99 11.83
CA ALA A 80 -57.79 19.98 10.58
C ALA A 80 -58.57 20.46 9.33
N ALA A 81 -57.87 21.13 8.39
CA ALA A 81 -58.28 21.46 7.01
C ALA A 81 -57.08 22.10 6.25
N SER A 82 -56.96 22.16 4.90
CA SER A 82 -57.46 21.28 3.82
C SER A 82 -56.83 21.65 2.45
N ASN A 83 -56.72 20.68 1.53
CA ASN A 83 -56.78 20.82 0.06
C ASN A 83 -55.70 21.58 -0.79
N ARG A 84 -55.07 20.81 -1.70
CA ARG A 84 -54.96 20.99 -3.19
C ARG A 84 -53.90 21.91 -3.83
N PHE A 85 -53.10 21.29 -4.73
CA PHE A 85 -52.67 21.70 -6.09
C PHE A 85 -52.16 23.16 -6.32
N ARG A 86 -51.10 23.41 -7.12
CA ARG A 86 -50.87 22.87 -8.47
C ARG A 86 -49.46 23.24 -9.01
N PHE A 87 -48.89 22.43 -9.88
CA PHE A 87 -47.67 22.75 -10.66
C PHE A 87 -48.03 23.38 -12.02
N PRO A 88 -47.20 24.30 -12.55
CA PRO A 88 -46.92 24.29 -14.00
C PRO A 88 -45.44 24.57 -14.38
N TRP A 89 -44.96 24.00 -15.49
CA TRP A 89 -43.62 24.22 -16.07
C TRP A 89 -43.50 25.57 -16.81
N GLY A 90 -42.29 26.17 -16.88
CA GLY A 90 -42.18 27.49 -17.54
C GLY A 90 -40.84 28.13 -17.95
N VAL A 91 -39.63 27.60 -17.72
CA VAL A 91 -38.37 28.23 -18.23
C VAL A 91 -37.24 27.24 -18.55
N ALA A 92 -37.28 26.64 -19.74
CA ALA A 92 -36.21 25.78 -20.28
C ALA A 92 -35.46 26.45 -21.44
N ARG A 93 -34.85 27.64 -21.22
CA ARG A 93 -34.15 28.41 -22.27
C ARG A 93 -32.81 29.10 -21.91
N TYR A 94 -32.33 29.04 -20.67
CA TYR A 94 -31.10 29.76 -20.26
C TYR A 94 -29.86 28.88 -20.01
N SER A 95 -30.00 27.55 -19.95
CA SER A 95 -28.94 26.66 -19.44
C SER A 95 -27.65 26.62 -20.26
N VAL A 96 -27.70 26.88 -21.58
CA VAL A 96 -26.53 26.74 -22.46
C VAL A 96 -25.50 27.86 -22.24
N ALA A 97 -25.95 29.11 -22.05
CA ALA A 97 -25.05 30.25 -21.80
C ALA A 97 -24.35 30.14 -20.44
N ALA A 98 -25.06 29.66 -19.42
CA ALA A 98 -24.50 29.43 -18.08
C ALA A 98 -23.35 28.43 -18.10
N CYS A 99 -23.50 27.30 -18.82
CA CYS A 99 -22.44 26.29 -18.92
C CYS A 99 -21.17 26.80 -19.61
N VAL A 100 -21.27 27.64 -20.65
CA VAL A 100 -20.09 28.21 -21.33
C VAL A 100 -19.36 29.21 -20.42
N LEU A 101 -20.09 30.06 -19.70
CA LEU A 101 -19.49 31.00 -18.74
C LEU A 101 -18.90 30.30 -17.51
N LEU A 102 -19.53 29.24 -17.01
CA LEU A 102 -18.98 28.39 -15.96
C LEU A 102 -17.71 27.66 -16.42
N PHE A 103 -17.69 27.13 -17.64
CA PHE A 103 -16.50 26.45 -18.17
C PHE A 103 -15.34 27.43 -18.41
N ALA A 104 -15.62 28.62 -18.96
CA ALA A 104 -14.62 29.68 -19.09
C ALA A 104 -14.11 30.16 -17.72
N GLY A 105 -14.99 30.29 -16.73
CA GLY A 105 -14.64 30.61 -15.34
C GLY A 105 -13.73 29.54 -14.71
N VAL A 106 -14.10 28.26 -14.81
CA VAL A 106 -13.30 27.14 -14.27
C VAL A 106 -11.95 27.00 -14.99
N VAL A 107 -11.89 27.18 -16.31
CA VAL A 107 -10.62 27.20 -17.06
C VAL A 107 -9.75 28.39 -16.64
N SER A 108 -10.33 29.58 -16.44
CA SER A 108 -9.60 30.75 -15.94
C SER A 108 -9.08 30.54 -14.51
N VAL A 109 -9.89 29.96 -13.62
CA VAL A 109 -9.48 29.65 -12.23
C VAL A 109 -8.38 28.58 -12.20
N MET A 110 -8.48 27.52 -13.01
CA MET A 110 -7.42 26.51 -13.13
C MET A 110 -6.13 27.10 -13.72
N ALA A 111 -6.22 28.03 -14.67
CA ALA A 111 -5.06 28.73 -15.21
C ALA A 111 -4.39 29.67 -14.20
N PHE A 112 -5.14 30.26 -13.27
CA PHE A 112 -4.61 31.08 -12.17
C PHE A 112 -4.03 30.23 -11.03
N ILE A 113 -4.66 29.12 -10.65
CA ILE A 113 -4.14 28.20 -9.62
C ILE A 113 -2.87 27.50 -10.11
N GLY A 114 -2.76 27.19 -11.40
CA GLY A 114 -1.55 26.60 -12.02
C GLY A 114 -0.35 27.55 -12.15
N LYS A 115 -0.48 28.84 -11.80
CA LYS A 115 0.62 29.83 -11.82
C LYS A 115 0.59 30.81 -10.64
N ALA A 116 0.45 30.27 -9.44
CA ALA A 116 0.82 30.97 -8.22
C ALA A 116 2.09 30.34 -7.59
N ASN A 117 3.27 30.83 -8.01
CA ASN A 117 4.41 30.80 -7.10
C ASN A 117 4.08 31.80 -5.98
N PRO A 118 3.99 31.40 -4.70
CA PRO A 118 4.05 32.36 -3.61
C PRO A 118 5.50 32.85 -3.52
N THR A 119 5.85 33.89 -4.28
CA THR A 119 7.05 34.69 -4.07
C THR A 119 6.82 35.55 -2.83
N GLY A 120 6.94 34.89 -1.68
CA GLY A 120 6.61 35.40 -0.37
C GLY A 120 6.59 34.25 0.63
N ALA A 121 7.13 34.50 1.82
CA ALA A 121 7.26 33.49 2.85
C ALA A 121 5.91 32.91 3.29
N CYS A 122 5.90 31.61 3.63
CA CYS A 122 4.72 30.84 4.07
C CYS A 122 4.85 30.24 5.49
N ALA A 123 5.99 30.47 6.14
CA ALA A 123 6.25 30.12 7.54
C ALA A 123 7.20 31.15 8.20
N THR A 124 7.31 31.09 9.52
CA THR A 124 8.25 31.88 10.35
C THR A 124 9.12 30.94 11.18
N LEU A 125 10.43 31.21 11.26
CA LEU A 125 11.31 30.60 12.26
C LEU A 125 11.03 31.23 13.64
N VAL A 126 10.60 30.44 14.62
CA VAL A 126 10.14 30.88 15.94
C VAL A 126 11.22 30.70 17.01
N GLU A 127 11.99 29.61 16.97
CA GLU A 127 12.98 29.29 18.01
C GLU A 127 14.17 28.51 17.44
N LEU A 128 15.34 28.65 18.07
CA LEU A 128 16.57 27.87 17.81
C LEU A 128 17.23 27.49 19.14
N ARG A 129 17.70 26.24 19.26
CA ARG A 129 18.51 25.74 20.40
C ARG A 129 19.69 24.91 19.91
N ASP A 130 20.91 25.33 20.25
CA ASP A 130 22.20 24.64 19.99
C ASP A 130 22.47 24.22 18.53
N VAL A 131 21.78 24.86 17.59
CA VAL A 131 21.69 24.50 16.17
C VAL A 131 23.05 24.56 15.46
N ALA A 132 23.33 23.52 14.68
CA ALA A 132 24.26 23.58 13.55
C ALA A 132 23.50 23.24 12.26
N TRP A 133 23.52 24.17 11.30
CA TRP A 133 22.88 24.02 10.00
C TRP A 133 23.67 23.07 9.08
N ALA A 134 22.98 22.35 8.21
CA ALA A 134 23.59 21.59 7.12
C ALA A 134 23.94 22.51 5.93
N GLU A 135 24.82 22.06 5.03
CA GLU A 135 25.30 22.85 3.88
C GLU A 135 24.18 23.35 2.94
N CYS A 136 23.03 22.66 2.92
CA CYS A 136 21.84 23.08 2.20
C CYS A 136 21.15 24.34 2.79
N SER A 137 21.65 24.92 3.88
CA SER A 137 20.94 25.94 4.65
C SER A 137 21.86 27.02 5.20
N GLN A 138 21.58 28.28 4.84
CA GLN A 138 22.25 29.45 5.39
C GLN A 138 21.79 29.71 6.85
N PRO A 139 22.66 30.23 7.74
CA PRO A 139 22.28 30.61 9.10
C PRO A 139 21.09 31.57 9.16
N ARG A 140 20.23 31.40 10.18
CA ARG A 140 18.97 32.14 10.38
C ARG A 140 18.81 32.66 11.81
N THR A 141 17.90 33.60 11.97
CA THR A 141 17.47 34.18 13.26
C THR A 141 16.00 33.92 13.56
N PRO A 142 15.60 33.77 14.84
CA PRO A 142 14.17 33.77 15.21
C PRO A 142 13.49 35.08 14.77
N GLY A 143 12.32 34.95 14.15
CA GLY A 143 11.63 36.02 13.42
C GLY A 143 11.75 35.91 11.90
N ASP A 144 12.77 35.21 11.38
CA ASP A 144 13.00 35.07 9.94
C ASP A 144 11.77 34.48 9.22
N ARG A 145 11.44 35.07 8.08
CA ARG A 145 10.36 34.62 7.21
C ARG A 145 10.88 33.64 6.16
N LEU A 146 10.21 32.51 6.05
CA LEU A 146 10.65 31.34 5.30
C LEU A 146 9.77 31.12 4.05
N GLU A 147 10.37 31.35 2.88
CA GLU A 147 9.86 30.89 1.58
C GLU A 147 10.00 29.37 1.42
N PRO A 148 9.36 28.76 0.40
CA PRO A 148 9.56 27.35 0.09
C PRO A 148 11.03 26.99 -0.17
N GLN A 149 11.67 26.23 0.73
CA GLN A 149 13.11 25.97 0.73
C GLN A 149 13.50 24.77 1.60
N THR A 150 14.65 24.14 1.32
CA THR A 150 15.21 23.08 2.18
C THR A 150 15.93 23.67 3.40
N ILE A 151 15.60 23.14 4.57
CA ILE A 151 16.22 23.43 5.87
C ILE A 151 16.77 22.13 6.45
N GLY A 152 18.09 22.04 6.62
CA GLY A 152 18.76 20.90 7.23
C GLY A 152 19.41 21.27 8.56
N LEU A 153 19.25 20.41 9.57
CA LEU A 153 19.96 20.48 10.84
C LEU A 153 20.92 19.29 10.96
N ILE A 154 22.18 19.55 11.32
CA ILE A 154 23.13 18.53 11.75
C ILE A 154 22.91 18.19 13.23
N ARG A 155 22.62 19.20 14.05
CA ARG A 155 22.28 19.06 15.48
C ARG A 155 21.39 20.22 15.97
N GLY A 156 20.85 20.07 17.18
CA GLY A 156 20.03 21.10 17.84
C GLY A 156 18.58 21.06 17.38
N THR A 157 17.78 22.04 17.81
CA THR A 157 16.34 22.10 17.56
C THR A 157 15.94 23.46 16.97
N ALA A 158 15.06 23.46 15.97
CA ALA A 158 14.46 24.65 15.37
C ALA A 158 12.94 24.55 15.37
N VAL A 159 12.24 25.58 15.87
CA VAL A 159 10.77 25.65 15.84
C VAL A 159 10.33 26.58 14.72
N ILE A 160 9.45 26.12 13.84
CA ILE A 160 8.94 26.80 12.66
C ILE A 160 7.41 26.80 12.74
N ARG A 161 6.77 27.95 12.52
CA ARG A 161 5.31 28.06 12.50
C ARG A 161 4.83 28.39 11.10
N PHE A 162 3.95 27.56 10.56
CA PHE A 162 3.35 27.72 9.24
C PHE A 162 2.15 28.67 9.27
N ASP A 163 1.92 29.43 8.21
CA ASP A 163 0.76 30.35 8.11
C ASP A 163 -0.59 29.63 7.94
N GLY A 164 -0.60 28.29 7.97
CA GLY A 164 -1.79 27.46 8.09
C GLY A 164 -2.18 27.11 9.52
N GLY A 165 -1.33 27.43 10.51
CA GLY A 165 -1.57 27.23 11.95
C GLY A 165 -0.75 26.10 12.60
N ALA A 166 -0.17 25.17 11.81
CA ALA A 166 0.69 24.12 12.34
C ALA A 166 2.05 24.65 12.83
N THR A 167 2.56 24.09 13.93
CA THR A 167 3.88 24.39 14.50
C THR A 167 4.79 23.17 14.44
N ALA A 168 6.06 23.43 14.13
CA ALA A 168 7.00 22.44 13.65
C ALA A 168 8.41 22.53 14.26
N THR A 169 8.74 21.61 15.17
CA THR A 169 9.89 21.65 16.10
C THR A 169 11.17 20.90 15.65
N LEU A 170 11.52 20.82 14.35
CA LEU A 170 12.68 20.08 13.77
C LEU A 170 13.90 19.85 14.71
N SER A 171 14.36 18.60 14.88
CA SER A 171 15.62 18.30 15.61
C SER A 171 16.65 17.57 14.75
N GLY A 172 17.92 18.00 14.81
CA GLY A 172 19.02 17.42 14.03
C GLY A 172 19.54 16.08 14.59
N PRO A 173 19.93 15.11 13.72
CA PRO A 173 20.03 15.22 12.27
C PRO A 173 18.69 15.02 11.53
N SER A 174 18.23 16.04 10.79
CA SER A 174 16.98 16.01 10.02
C SER A 174 16.97 17.01 8.84
N GLU A 175 16.16 16.74 7.81
CA GLU A 175 15.99 17.61 6.62
C GLU A 175 14.51 17.88 6.28
N LEU A 176 14.15 19.17 6.20
CA LEU A 176 12.81 19.76 6.10
C LEU A 176 12.70 20.73 4.91
N LEU A 177 12.04 20.35 3.81
CA LEU A 177 11.78 21.21 2.64
C LEU A 177 10.47 21.97 2.77
N ILE A 178 10.44 23.22 3.26
CA ILE A 178 9.23 24.05 3.26
C ILE A 178 8.64 24.16 1.83
N GLU A 179 7.32 23.97 1.65
CA GLU A 179 6.64 24.05 0.33
C GLU A 179 5.50 25.07 0.32
N SER A 180 4.67 25.08 1.36
CA SER A 180 3.45 25.88 1.41
C SER A 180 3.04 26.16 2.86
N ARG A 181 2.01 26.98 3.04
CA ARG A 181 1.42 27.24 4.37
C ARG A 181 0.79 26.02 5.05
N LYS A 182 0.65 24.87 4.38
CA LYS A 182 0.12 23.60 4.95
C LYS A 182 0.87 22.32 4.52
N SER A 183 2.06 22.41 3.88
CA SER A 183 2.88 21.26 3.43
C SER A 183 4.36 21.66 3.21
N ALA A 184 5.26 20.68 3.08
CA ALA A 184 6.74 20.80 3.00
C ALA A 184 7.40 19.37 2.95
N GLU A 185 8.58 18.96 2.35
CA GLU A 185 9.28 17.57 2.25
C GLU A 185 10.31 17.00 3.29
N LEU A 186 9.99 15.84 3.94
CA LEU A 186 10.78 15.01 4.91
C LEU A 186 11.60 14.00 4.14
N LYS A 187 12.92 14.21 4.21
CA LYS A 187 13.89 13.38 3.49
C LYS A 187 14.70 12.48 4.44
N GLY A 188 14.89 12.90 5.70
CA GLY A 188 15.47 12.11 6.77
C GLY A 188 15.28 12.74 8.14
N GLY A 189 15.37 11.93 9.21
CA GLY A 189 15.28 12.37 10.60
C GLY A 189 13.92 12.15 11.28
N SER A 190 13.73 12.79 12.45
CA SER A 190 12.59 12.59 13.36
C SER A 190 11.51 13.68 13.25
N VAL A 191 10.33 13.47 13.89
CA VAL A 191 9.22 14.43 13.90
C VAL A 191 8.43 14.60 15.20
N LEU A 192 7.99 15.84 15.50
CA LEU A 192 6.88 16.23 16.40
C LEU A 192 6.14 17.49 15.90
N VAL A 193 4.94 17.36 15.33
CA VAL A 193 4.06 18.48 14.92
C VAL A 193 2.99 18.72 15.98
N ARG A 194 2.57 19.98 16.13
CA ARG A 194 1.36 20.35 16.85
C ARG A 194 0.48 21.25 15.98
N ALA A 195 -0.78 20.88 15.81
CA ALA A 195 -1.76 21.58 15.00
C ALA A 195 -3.04 21.80 15.81
N GLU A 196 -3.50 23.04 15.89
CA GLU A 196 -4.75 23.40 16.57
C GLU A 196 -5.97 23.00 15.71
N LYS A 197 -7.14 22.78 16.32
CA LYS A 197 -8.34 22.33 15.57
C LYS A 197 -8.74 23.26 14.43
N GLU A 198 -8.51 24.56 14.56
CA GLU A 198 -8.78 25.57 13.53
C GLU A 198 -7.76 25.57 12.37
N SER A 199 -6.64 24.82 12.51
CA SER A 199 -5.57 24.74 11.50
C SER A 199 -5.71 23.57 10.51
N GLY A 200 -6.72 22.72 10.69
CA GLY A 200 -6.82 21.35 10.15
C GLY A 200 -6.47 21.15 8.67
N GLY A 201 -5.97 19.95 8.35
CA GLY A 201 -5.48 19.61 7.01
C GLY A 201 -4.03 20.01 6.75
N PHE A 202 -3.20 20.20 7.79
CA PHE A 202 -1.75 20.19 7.59
C PHE A 202 -1.32 18.81 7.08
N THR A 203 -0.51 18.79 6.02
CA THR A 203 -0.08 17.56 5.38
C THR A 203 1.41 17.35 5.60
N LEU A 204 1.71 16.52 6.59
CA LEU A 204 2.97 15.80 6.69
C LEU A 204 2.89 14.57 5.75
N ARG A 205 3.99 14.00 5.31
CA ARG A 205 4.11 12.75 4.54
C ARG A 205 5.51 12.15 4.80
N THR A 206 5.98 11.23 3.96
CA THR A 206 7.38 10.75 3.84
C THR A 206 7.62 10.16 2.44
N ALA A 207 8.76 9.47 2.27
CA ALA A 207 8.96 8.47 1.23
C ALA A 207 7.91 7.33 1.23
N ALA A 208 7.34 6.98 2.39
CA ALA A 208 6.47 5.82 2.58
C ALA A 208 4.97 6.13 2.70
N SER A 209 4.55 7.29 3.22
CA SER A 209 3.12 7.61 3.47
C SER A 209 2.82 9.09 3.43
N ASP A 210 1.57 9.49 3.19
CA ASP A 210 1.02 10.78 3.59
C ASP A 210 0.44 10.67 5.02
N PHE A 211 0.43 11.78 5.76
CA PHE A 211 0.00 11.90 7.14
C PHE A 211 -0.77 13.22 7.33
N VAL A 212 -2.09 13.17 7.15
CA VAL A 212 -2.94 14.35 7.17
C VAL A 212 -3.50 14.60 8.57
N ASP A 213 -3.23 15.79 9.09
CA ASP A 213 -3.69 16.28 10.38
C ASP A 213 -5.18 16.66 10.39
N LEU A 214 -5.85 16.39 11.52
CA LEU A 214 -7.22 16.80 11.84
C LEU A 214 -7.31 17.55 13.19
N GLY A 215 -6.29 18.35 13.53
CA GLY A 215 -6.15 19.04 14.82
C GLY A 215 -5.50 18.17 15.91
N THR A 216 -4.24 17.79 15.69
CA THR A 216 -3.53 16.75 16.46
C THR A 216 -2.14 17.16 16.95
N GLU A 217 -1.59 16.33 17.84
CA GLU A 217 -0.16 16.31 18.16
C GLU A 217 0.40 14.92 17.86
N PHE A 218 1.40 14.85 16.97
CA PHE A 218 1.97 13.60 16.49
C PHE A 218 3.43 13.71 16.06
N GLY A 219 4.13 12.59 16.16
CA GLY A 219 5.49 12.38 15.70
C GLY A 219 5.58 11.30 14.63
N VAL A 220 6.73 11.22 13.96
CA VAL A 220 7.08 10.31 12.87
C VAL A 220 8.62 10.17 12.89
N ALA A 221 9.22 9.17 12.25
CA ALA A 221 10.65 9.19 11.91
C ALA A 221 10.90 8.42 10.61
N ILE A 222 11.87 8.88 9.83
CA ILE A 222 12.48 8.05 8.78
C ILE A 222 13.62 7.23 9.40
N ASN A 223 13.49 5.91 9.30
CA ASN A 223 14.51 4.93 9.68
C ASN A 223 15.57 4.76 8.59
N ALA A 224 16.65 4.03 8.89
CA ALA A 224 17.77 3.81 7.97
C ALA A 224 17.39 2.99 6.71
N ASP A 225 16.31 2.21 6.79
CA ASP A 225 15.67 1.46 5.69
C ASP A 225 14.65 2.30 4.88
N ALA A 226 14.53 3.60 5.20
CA ALA A 226 13.50 4.53 4.71
C ALA A 226 12.04 4.20 5.08
N SER A 227 11.82 3.26 6.01
CA SER A 227 10.52 3.06 6.67
C SER A 227 10.15 4.28 7.50
N SER A 228 8.84 4.49 7.67
CA SER A 228 8.27 5.63 8.38
C SER A 228 7.46 5.16 9.57
N GLU A 229 8.00 5.30 10.77
CA GLU A 229 7.25 5.17 12.02
C GLU A 229 6.42 6.44 12.24
N ILE A 230 5.15 6.35 12.63
CA ILE A 230 4.28 7.45 13.07
C ILE A 230 3.76 7.14 14.48
N HIS A 231 3.69 8.15 15.34
CA HIS A 231 3.24 8.08 16.73
C HIS A 231 2.28 9.24 17.01
N VAL A 232 0.99 8.96 17.15
CA VAL A 232 -0.04 9.98 17.41
C VAL A 232 -0.24 10.10 18.92
N PHE A 233 0.05 11.27 19.48
CA PHE A 233 -0.03 11.52 20.91
C PHE A 233 -1.44 11.97 21.31
N GLN A 234 -2.03 12.89 20.54
CA GLN A 234 -3.39 13.37 20.76
C GLN A 234 -4.12 13.60 19.44
N GLY A 235 -5.37 13.12 19.32
CA GLY A 235 -6.23 13.32 18.15
C GLY A 235 -6.27 12.12 17.21
N VAL A 236 -6.42 12.37 15.91
CA VAL A 236 -6.49 11.35 14.85
C VAL A 236 -5.73 11.83 13.61
N VAL A 237 -4.69 11.11 13.19
CA VAL A 237 -3.97 11.38 11.93
C VAL A 237 -4.41 10.37 10.88
N ILE A 238 -4.67 10.86 9.67
CA ILE A 238 -4.98 9.99 8.52
C ILE A 238 -3.70 9.64 7.79
N ALA A 239 -3.25 8.39 7.97
CA ALA A 239 -2.16 7.81 7.19
C ALA A 239 -2.68 7.34 5.82
N ARG A 240 -1.90 7.61 4.76
CA ARG A 240 -2.14 7.12 3.39
C ARG A 240 -0.80 6.63 2.81
N PRO A 241 -0.43 5.36 3.00
CA PRO A 241 0.80 4.80 2.47
C PRO A 241 0.91 5.06 0.96
N ARG A 242 2.10 5.33 0.43
CA ARG A 242 2.28 5.55 -1.01
C ARG A 242 2.02 4.28 -1.79
N ALA A 243 2.58 3.16 -1.35
CA ALA A 243 2.53 1.90 -2.10
C ALA A 243 1.23 1.08 -1.93
N SER A 244 0.26 1.57 -1.14
CA SER A 244 -1.05 0.92 -0.97
C SER A 244 -2.20 1.91 -1.21
N ASP A 245 -3.39 1.38 -1.54
CA ASP A 245 -4.61 2.16 -1.69
C ASP A 245 -5.31 2.43 -0.33
N VAL A 246 -4.73 1.93 0.78
CA VAL A 246 -5.28 2.02 2.14
C VAL A 246 -5.24 3.46 2.68
N VAL A 247 -6.32 3.85 3.37
CA VAL A 247 -6.42 5.09 4.12
C VAL A 247 -6.83 4.74 5.55
N LEU A 248 -5.96 5.00 6.53
CA LEU A 248 -6.10 4.52 7.91
C LEU A 248 -6.10 5.66 8.93
N PRO A 249 -7.07 5.74 9.85
CA PRO A 249 -6.99 6.60 11.03
C PRO A 249 -6.12 5.96 12.12
N ILE A 250 -5.06 6.66 12.51
CA ILE A 250 -4.21 6.34 13.66
C ILE A 250 -4.62 7.28 14.80
N LEU A 251 -5.01 6.72 15.94
CA LEU A 251 -5.62 7.45 17.06
C LEU A 251 -4.57 7.88 18.11
N GLY A 252 -4.94 8.78 19.02
CA GLY A 252 -4.09 9.16 20.15
C GLY A 252 -3.68 7.95 21.02
N ASN A 253 -2.40 7.94 21.42
CA ASN A 253 -1.68 6.82 22.06
C ASN A 253 -1.44 5.61 21.14
N GLU A 254 -1.39 5.82 19.83
CA GLU A 254 -1.08 4.76 18.86
C GLU A 254 0.12 5.10 18.00
N ALA A 255 0.80 4.05 17.53
CA ALA A 255 1.91 4.17 16.62
C ALA A 255 1.90 3.06 15.57
N GLY A 256 2.42 3.36 14.39
CA GLY A 256 2.53 2.42 13.28
C GLY A 256 3.80 2.64 12.46
N ARG A 257 4.43 1.57 11.98
CA ARG A 257 5.51 1.64 10.98
C ARG A 257 4.98 1.37 9.58
N ILE A 258 5.49 2.12 8.61
CA ILE A 258 5.10 2.03 7.20
C ILE A 258 6.35 1.78 6.35
N GLU A 259 6.45 0.59 5.77
CA GLU A 259 7.51 0.23 4.82
C GLU A 259 7.25 0.94 3.48
N PRO A 260 8.27 1.55 2.84
CA PRO A 260 8.02 2.43 1.70
C PRO A 260 7.55 1.67 0.46
N ASP A 261 8.02 0.43 0.24
CA ASP A 261 7.78 -0.35 -0.97
C ASP A 261 6.51 -1.22 -0.91
N ARG A 262 6.14 -1.72 0.28
CA ARG A 262 4.91 -2.50 0.51
C ARG A 262 3.71 -1.62 0.87
N GLY A 263 3.92 -0.50 1.55
CA GLY A 263 2.84 0.42 1.93
C GLY A 263 1.87 -0.14 2.98
N ASP A 264 2.27 -1.17 3.72
CA ASP A 264 1.52 -1.65 4.89
C ASP A 264 1.76 -0.77 6.10
N ILE A 265 0.73 -0.58 6.93
CA ILE A 265 0.87 0.04 8.25
C ILE A 265 0.82 -1.05 9.30
N VAL A 266 1.88 -1.16 10.12
CA VAL A 266 2.03 -2.20 11.14
C VAL A 266 2.03 -1.55 12.51
N SER A 267 1.17 -2.01 13.42
CA SER A 267 1.11 -1.50 14.80
C SER A 267 2.44 -1.70 15.53
N ILE A 268 2.96 -0.61 16.13
CA ILE A 268 4.15 -0.61 17.00
C ILE A 268 3.83 0.04 18.36
N GLU A 269 4.73 -0.08 19.32
CA GLU A 269 4.58 0.54 20.64
C GLU A 269 4.78 2.06 20.60
N ALA A 270 3.95 2.81 21.32
CA ALA A 270 3.93 4.27 21.29
C ALA A 270 5.05 4.90 22.16
N ASN A 271 6.26 5.00 21.62
CA ASN A 271 7.42 5.58 22.31
C ASN A 271 7.50 7.11 22.18
N ILE A 272 7.06 7.86 23.21
CA ILE A 272 7.11 9.33 23.25
C ILE A 272 8.55 9.89 23.24
N ALA A 273 9.50 9.19 23.87
CA ALA A 273 10.88 9.68 24.05
C ALA A 273 11.69 9.74 22.74
N ARG A 274 11.20 9.14 21.66
CA ARG A 274 11.83 9.14 20.32
C ARG A 274 11.51 10.40 19.50
N PHE A 275 10.56 11.25 19.95
CA PHE A 275 9.95 12.30 19.12
C PHE A 275 10.00 13.70 19.74
N THR A 276 11.20 14.23 19.90
CA THR A 276 11.39 15.69 19.86
C THR A 276 11.74 16.12 18.42
N GLY A 277 10.77 16.58 17.62
CA GLY A 277 10.96 17.66 16.60
C GLY A 277 10.86 17.41 15.07
N VAL A 278 9.95 18.09 14.30
CA VAL A 278 9.51 17.82 12.87
C VAL A 278 10.25 18.22 11.60
N THR A 279 9.96 17.35 10.61
CA THR A 279 9.95 17.47 9.14
C THR A 279 8.51 17.59 8.48
N THR A 280 8.09 16.85 7.40
CA THR A 280 7.57 17.39 6.07
C THR A 280 6.76 16.33 5.09
N PRO A 281 6.58 15.99 3.70
CA PRO A 281 6.30 16.37 2.16
C PRO A 281 5.02 16.78 1.28
N LEU A 282 5.20 17.12 -0.06
CA LEU A 282 4.97 16.57 -1.49
C LEU A 282 3.89 16.93 -2.63
N SER A 283 4.26 16.59 -3.91
CA SER A 283 3.60 16.09 -5.22
C SER A 283 2.35 16.74 -5.93
N THR A 284 1.91 16.55 -7.22
CA THR A 284 1.90 15.49 -8.34
C THR A 284 1.94 16.12 -9.80
N THR A 285 1.48 15.66 -11.02
CA THR A 285 0.58 14.61 -11.64
C THR A 285 0.82 14.33 -13.19
N ARG A 286 0.02 13.47 -13.91
CA ARG A 286 0.08 13.13 -15.41
C ARG A 286 -1.24 12.59 -16.10
N PRO A 287 -1.36 12.58 -17.48
CA PRO A 287 -1.93 11.47 -18.34
C PRO A 287 -1.11 11.16 -19.66
N ALA A 288 -1.36 10.34 -20.74
CA ALA A 288 -2.10 9.10 -21.22
C ALA A 288 -1.48 8.60 -22.60
N VAL A 289 -1.89 7.69 -23.55
CA VAL A 289 -3.07 6.84 -24.01
C VAL A 289 -2.61 5.64 -24.95
N ALA A 290 -3.48 4.77 -25.55
CA ALA A 290 -3.14 3.64 -26.50
C ALA A 290 -4.27 3.07 -27.46
N SER A 291 -3.99 2.16 -28.44
CA SER A 291 -4.96 1.34 -29.28
C SER A 291 -4.38 0.00 -29.91
N MET A 292 -5.19 -0.96 -30.43
CA MET A 292 -4.96 -2.45 -30.39
C MET A 292 -5.23 -3.36 -31.65
N THR A 293 -4.90 -4.68 -31.58
CA THR A 293 -5.53 -5.83 -32.33
C THR A 293 -5.50 -7.20 -31.56
N ARG A 294 -5.83 -8.38 -32.17
CA ARG A 294 -6.44 -9.61 -31.54
C ARG A 294 -5.55 -10.90 -31.46
N ALA A 295 -5.85 -11.81 -30.51
CA ALA A 295 -5.13 -13.07 -30.18
C ALA A 295 -6.05 -14.36 -30.08
N PRO A 296 -5.55 -15.57 -29.70
CA PRO A 296 -6.28 -16.86 -29.81
C PRO A 296 -7.12 -17.29 -28.58
N GLY A 297 -7.62 -18.54 -28.56
CA GLY A 297 -8.63 -19.08 -27.62
C GLY A 297 -8.15 -19.53 -26.23
N PRO A 298 -9.07 -20.01 -25.37
CA PRO A 298 -8.81 -20.31 -23.96
C PRO A 298 -7.79 -21.41 -23.71
N LEU A 299 -7.09 -21.32 -22.57
CA LEU A 299 -6.23 -22.40 -22.06
C LEU A 299 -7.07 -23.61 -21.57
N PRO A 300 -6.55 -24.84 -21.71
CA PRO A 300 -7.24 -26.03 -21.24
C PRO A 300 -7.16 -26.18 -19.71
N PRO A 301 -8.07 -26.94 -19.07
CA PRO A 301 -8.11 -27.08 -17.61
C PRO A 301 -6.84 -27.67 -17.00
N GLU A 302 -6.16 -28.59 -17.68
CA GLU A 302 -4.91 -29.22 -17.25
C GLU A 302 -3.67 -28.32 -17.41
N ALA A 303 -3.82 -27.08 -17.88
CA ALA A 303 -2.69 -26.19 -18.15
C ALA A 303 -1.85 -25.89 -16.88
N ARG A 304 -0.58 -26.28 -16.92
CA ARG A 304 0.46 -25.88 -15.97
C ARG A 304 1.08 -24.57 -16.46
N ILE A 305 0.88 -23.48 -15.74
CA ILE A 305 1.24 -22.11 -16.16
C ILE A 305 2.29 -21.55 -15.19
N ILE A 306 3.50 -21.29 -15.66
CA ILE A 306 4.54 -20.65 -14.84
C ILE A 306 4.69 -19.16 -15.16
N PHE A 307 4.90 -18.34 -14.14
CA PHE A 307 5.11 -16.90 -14.27
C PHE A 307 6.59 -16.56 -14.03
N ILE A 308 7.26 -16.05 -15.07
CA ILE A 308 8.68 -15.68 -15.08
C ILE A 308 8.76 -14.15 -15.19
N GLY A 309 9.29 -13.47 -14.17
CA GLY A 309 9.26 -12.00 -14.13
C GLY A 309 10.08 -11.37 -13.01
N ASP A 310 9.84 -10.07 -12.79
CA ASP A 310 10.53 -9.28 -11.77
C ASP A 310 9.79 -9.27 -10.40
N ARG A 311 10.11 -8.32 -9.49
CA ARG A 311 9.49 -8.26 -8.16
C ARG A 311 7.97 -8.12 -8.18
N ALA A 312 7.36 -7.62 -9.25
CA ALA A 312 5.90 -7.61 -9.36
C ALA A 312 5.33 -9.04 -9.36
N THR A 313 6.00 -9.98 -10.02
CA THR A 313 5.66 -11.41 -10.08
C THR A 313 5.97 -12.13 -8.76
N ASP A 314 7.09 -11.80 -8.11
CA ASP A 314 7.48 -12.34 -6.80
C ASP A 314 6.47 -12.00 -5.67
N LEU A 315 5.73 -10.89 -5.80
CA LEU A 315 4.68 -10.48 -4.84
C LEU A 315 3.31 -11.15 -5.06
N GLU A 316 3.19 -12.06 -6.03
CA GLU A 316 2.08 -13.02 -6.27
C GLU A 316 0.65 -12.47 -6.36
N THR A 317 0.44 -11.16 -6.28
CA THR A 317 -0.89 -10.60 -6.00
C THR A 317 -1.85 -10.81 -7.17
N HIS A 318 -1.38 -10.66 -8.42
CA HIS A 318 -2.15 -11.02 -9.60
C HIS A 318 -2.25 -12.53 -9.81
N LEU A 319 -1.23 -13.34 -9.46
CA LEU A 319 -1.29 -14.81 -9.53
C LEU A 319 -2.42 -15.36 -8.63
N LEU A 320 -2.52 -14.87 -7.40
CA LEU A 320 -3.60 -15.22 -6.46
C LEU A 320 -4.98 -14.82 -7.00
N LEU A 321 -5.10 -13.61 -7.56
CA LEU A 321 -6.33 -13.11 -8.18
C LEU A 321 -6.75 -13.92 -9.43
N ILE A 322 -5.78 -14.45 -10.19
CA ILE A 322 -6.03 -15.36 -11.32
C ILE A 322 -6.45 -16.74 -10.79
N ASN A 323 -5.80 -17.31 -9.76
CA ASN A 323 -6.20 -18.59 -9.17
C ASN A 323 -7.63 -18.54 -8.62
N GLN A 324 -8.00 -17.45 -7.93
CA GLN A 324 -9.37 -17.25 -7.43
C GLN A 324 -10.39 -17.03 -8.57
N ALA A 325 -9.97 -16.51 -9.73
CA ALA A 325 -10.80 -16.53 -10.93
C ALA A 325 -10.95 -17.96 -11.48
N PHE A 326 -9.88 -18.74 -11.58
CA PHE A 326 -9.95 -20.15 -12.02
C PHE A 326 -10.83 -21.01 -11.10
N ARG A 327 -10.78 -20.84 -9.77
CA ARG A 327 -11.68 -21.51 -8.81
C ARG A 327 -13.17 -21.26 -9.07
N ARG A 328 -13.54 -20.19 -9.80
CA ARG A 328 -14.93 -19.84 -10.17
C ARG A 328 -15.28 -20.18 -11.62
N ILE A 329 -14.29 -20.21 -12.51
CA ILE A 329 -14.44 -20.66 -13.90
C ILE A 329 -14.55 -22.19 -13.95
N PHE A 330 -13.84 -22.88 -13.05
CA PHE A 330 -13.76 -24.33 -12.91
C PHE A 330 -14.17 -24.75 -11.47
N PRO A 331 -15.46 -24.77 -11.14
CA PRO A 331 -15.94 -25.10 -9.79
C PRO A 331 -15.84 -26.60 -9.46
N ASP A 332 -16.15 -27.48 -10.43
CA ASP A 332 -16.43 -28.91 -10.21
C ASP A 332 -15.41 -29.87 -10.87
N GLY A 333 -14.17 -29.42 -11.10
CA GLY A 333 -13.16 -30.23 -11.79
C GLY A 333 -11.74 -29.67 -11.75
N ASP A 334 -10.85 -30.27 -12.55
CA ASP A 334 -9.49 -29.76 -12.74
C ASP A 334 -9.49 -28.32 -13.27
N ARG A 335 -8.44 -27.57 -12.90
CA ARG A 335 -8.26 -26.16 -13.26
C ARG A 335 -6.78 -25.83 -13.44
N PRO A 336 -6.43 -24.79 -14.22
CA PRO A 336 -5.05 -24.48 -14.51
C PRO A 336 -4.24 -24.22 -13.24
N ARG A 337 -3.08 -24.86 -13.12
CA ARG A 337 -2.16 -24.72 -11.98
C ARG A 337 -1.17 -23.59 -12.26
N ILE A 338 -0.99 -22.69 -11.30
CA ILE A 338 -0.12 -21.52 -11.41
C ILE A 338 1.17 -21.76 -10.62
N TYR A 339 2.33 -21.45 -11.19
CA TYR A 339 3.64 -21.53 -10.55
C TYR A 339 4.34 -20.19 -10.63
N ASN A 340 5.12 -19.85 -9.60
CA ASN A 340 5.88 -18.62 -9.55
C ASN A 340 7.38 -18.90 -9.78
N ALA A 341 8.02 -18.05 -10.59
CA ALA A 341 9.46 -18.00 -10.76
C ALA A 341 10.01 -16.55 -10.71
N GLY A 342 9.19 -15.58 -10.28
CA GLY A 342 9.56 -14.17 -10.13
C GLY A 342 10.83 -13.97 -9.29
N ILE A 343 11.76 -13.15 -9.78
CA ILE A 343 13.15 -12.96 -9.30
C ILE A 343 14.03 -14.22 -9.36
N SER A 344 13.52 -15.40 -8.98
CA SER A 344 14.24 -16.67 -8.97
C SER A 344 14.87 -17.04 -10.31
N MET A 345 14.19 -16.66 -11.40
CA MET A 345 14.62 -16.82 -12.78
C MET A 345 14.91 -15.41 -13.36
N PRO A 346 16.19 -14.98 -13.42
CA PRO A 346 16.54 -13.68 -13.96
C PRO A 346 16.56 -13.68 -15.49
N LEU A 347 16.29 -12.54 -16.15
CA LEU A 347 16.36 -12.39 -17.61
C LEU A 347 17.77 -12.60 -18.21
N SER A 348 18.79 -12.92 -17.42
CA SER A 348 20.12 -13.38 -17.87
C SER A 348 20.45 -14.73 -17.22
N PHE A 349 19.48 -15.64 -17.27
CA PHE A 349 19.55 -17.01 -16.76
C PHE A 349 20.64 -17.82 -17.47
N GLU A 350 21.22 -18.76 -16.73
CA GLU A 350 21.99 -19.87 -17.28
C GLU A 350 21.10 -21.12 -17.43
N GLU A 351 21.54 -22.15 -18.16
CA GLU A 351 20.80 -23.42 -18.30
C GLU A 351 20.48 -24.11 -16.95
N ALA A 352 21.30 -23.85 -15.92
CA ALA A 352 21.04 -24.34 -14.57
C ALA A 352 19.85 -23.64 -13.90
N ASP A 353 19.64 -22.35 -14.16
CA ASP A 353 18.55 -21.56 -13.59
C ASP A 353 17.21 -21.98 -14.18
N ILE A 354 17.09 -22.02 -15.51
CA ILE A 354 15.84 -22.42 -16.19
C ILE A 354 15.48 -23.89 -15.86
N ARG A 355 16.47 -24.78 -15.77
CA ARG A 355 16.26 -26.17 -15.36
C ARG A 355 15.74 -26.30 -13.92
N LYS A 356 16.30 -25.53 -12.98
CA LYS A 356 15.88 -25.56 -11.56
C LYS A 356 14.54 -24.86 -11.32
N HIS A 357 14.34 -23.68 -11.90
CA HIS A 357 13.25 -22.77 -11.56
C HIS A 357 12.09 -22.75 -12.58
N VAL A 358 12.23 -23.39 -13.74
CA VAL A 358 11.17 -23.45 -14.77
C VAL A 358 10.84 -24.89 -15.17
N LEU A 359 11.79 -25.63 -15.74
CA LEU A 359 11.51 -26.94 -16.35
C LEU A 359 11.17 -28.02 -15.29
N SER A 360 11.66 -27.85 -14.07
CA SER A 360 11.31 -28.69 -12.91
C SER A 360 9.81 -28.76 -12.65
N TYR A 361 9.08 -27.65 -12.83
CA TYR A 361 7.63 -27.58 -12.67
C TYR A 361 6.85 -28.17 -13.87
N GLN A 362 7.52 -28.69 -14.89
CA GLN A 362 6.89 -29.26 -16.10
C GLN A 362 5.76 -28.37 -16.66
N PRO A 363 6.03 -27.07 -16.93
CA PRO A 363 5.01 -26.15 -17.42
C PRO A 363 4.56 -26.52 -18.85
N THR A 364 3.32 -26.16 -19.16
CA THR A 364 2.74 -26.21 -20.51
C THR A 364 2.72 -24.83 -21.17
N HIS A 365 2.63 -23.78 -20.34
CA HIS A 365 2.58 -22.38 -20.75
C HIS A 365 3.47 -21.55 -19.81
N ALA A 366 4.08 -20.48 -20.31
CA ALA A 366 4.92 -19.58 -19.53
C ALA A 366 4.54 -18.11 -19.75
N VAL A 367 4.18 -17.39 -18.69
CA VAL A 367 3.97 -15.94 -18.73
C VAL A 367 5.31 -15.24 -18.51
N ILE A 368 5.66 -14.31 -19.39
CA ILE A 368 6.90 -13.51 -19.32
C ILE A 368 6.53 -12.08 -18.92
N GLU A 369 6.95 -11.68 -17.71
CA GLU A 369 6.58 -10.42 -17.04
C GLU A 369 7.83 -9.60 -16.67
N PHE A 370 8.64 -9.24 -17.68
CA PHE A 370 9.82 -8.40 -17.49
C PHE A 370 9.63 -7.01 -18.08
N GLY A 371 9.97 -5.98 -17.31
CA GLY A 371 10.10 -4.62 -17.86
C GLY A 371 10.28 -3.55 -16.79
N PRO A 372 9.29 -3.33 -15.90
CA PRO A 372 9.27 -2.18 -15.00
C PRO A 372 10.50 -2.08 -14.10
N GLU A 373 10.89 -3.16 -13.42
CA GLU A 373 12.05 -3.12 -12.52
C GLU A 373 13.38 -3.06 -13.29
N ILE A 374 13.46 -3.72 -14.44
CA ILE A 374 14.66 -3.68 -15.31
C ILE A 374 14.89 -2.28 -15.89
N ALA A 375 13.84 -1.58 -16.31
CA ALA A 375 13.93 -0.21 -16.83
C ALA A 375 14.23 0.81 -15.72
N ALA A 376 13.71 0.59 -14.51
CA ALA A 376 13.96 1.42 -13.33
C ALA A 376 15.38 1.23 -12.73
N SER A 377 16.05 0.12 -13.03
CA SER A 377 17.37 -0.21 -12.47
C SER A 377 18.47 0.81 -12.83
N ALA A 378 19.38 1.05 -11.89
CA ALA A 378 20.64 1.76 -12.15
C ALA A 378 21.54 1.02 -13.17
N SER A 379 21.42 -0.32 -13.24
CA SER A 379 22.11 -1.20 -14.19
C SER A 379 21.20 -1.68 -15.34
N ARG A 380 20.20 -0.87 -15.72
CA ARG A 380 19.26 -1.19 -16.81
C ARG A 380 19.95 -1.58 -18.12
N ARG A 381 19.34 -2.52 -18.84
CA ARG A 381 19.87 -3.08 -20.10
C ARG A 381 19.66 -2.09 -21.26
N SER A 382 20.49 -2.15 -22.31
CA SER A 382 20.12 -1.50 -23.58
C SER A 382 18.90 -2.18 -24.18
N VAL A 383 18.16 -1.46 -25.04
CA VAL A 383 16.97 -2.02 -25.72
C VAL A 383 17.35 -3.26 -26.55
N ASP A 384 18.49 -3.23 -27.26
CA ASP A 384 18.98 -4.37 -28.04
C ASP A 384 19.32 -5.60 -27.17
N LYS A 385 19.91 -5.37 -25.98
CA LYS A 385 20.24 -6.46 -25.05
C LYS A 385 18.97 -7.05 -24.45
N PHE A 386 18.01 -6.21 -24.06
CA PHE A 386 16.69 -6.65 -23.60
C PHE A 386 15.95 -7.44 -24.69
N GLU A 387 15.94 -6.97 -25.94
CA GLU A 387 15.34 -7.70 -27.07
C GLU A 387 16.02 -9.06 -27.31
N SER A 388 17.35 -9.11 -27.26
CA SER A 388 18.06 -10.38 -27.46
C SER A 388 17.83 -11.37 -26.32
N ASP A 389 17.72 -10.89 -25.07
CA ASP A 389 17.54 -11.74 -23.89
C ASP A 389 16.11 -12.29 -23.80
N VAL A 390 15.10 -11.45 -24.04
CA VAL A 390 13.70 -11.90 -24.08
C VAL A 390 13.47 -12.84 -25.26
N ARG A 391 14.08 -12.58 -26.43
CA ARG A 391 14.06 -13.51 -27.56
C ARG A 391 14.70 -14.85 -27.19
N HIS A 392 15.85 -14.86 -26.51
CA HIS A 392 16.49 -16.11 -26.09
C HIS A 392 15.59 -16.91 -25.16
N LEU A 393 14.92 -16.27 -24.20
CA LEU A 393 13.95 -16.92 -23.33
C LEU A 393 12.76 -17.51 -24.12
N ILE A 394 12.17 -16.74 -25.04
CA ILE A 394 11.05 -17.22 -25.89
C ILE A 394 11.48 -18.42 -26.72
N ASP A 395 12.62 -18.34 -27.40
CA ASP A 395 13.12 -19.41 -28.27
C ASP A 395 13.41 -20.68 -27.45
N ARG A 396 14.01 -20.53 -26.26
CA ARG A 396 14.32 -21.64 -25.34
C ARG A 396 13.06 -22.31 -24.74
N LEU A 397 12.00 -21.54 -24.45
CA LEU A 397 10.72 -22.09 -23.98
C LEU A 397 10.03 -22.90 -25.09
N LEU A 398 10.07 -22.41 -26.33
CA LEU A 398 9.49 -23.09 -27.50
C LEU A 398 10.22 -24.39 -27.84
N GLU A 399 11.55 -24.47 -27.61
CA GLU A 399 12.33 -25.71 -27.74
C GLU A 399 11.87 -26.82 -26.79
N GLU A 400 11.41 -26.48 -25.58
CA GLU A 400 10.85 -27.41 -24.59
C GLU A 400 9.33 -27.64 -24.78
N GLY A 401 8.72 -27.02 -25.81
CA GLY A 401 7.29 -27.15 -26.11
C GLY A 401 6.35 -26.32 -25.24
N ILE A 402 6.85 -25.29 -24.57
CA ILE A 402 6.10 -24.43 -23.63
C ILE A 402 5.56 -23.20 -24.37
N ASP A 403 4.23 -22.99 -24.38
CA ASP A 403 3.60 -21.84 -25.10
C ASP A 403 3.78 -20.51 -24.32
N PRO A 404 4.50 -19.51 -24.88
CA PRO A 404 4.80 -18.26 -24.18
C PRO A 404 3.66 -17.22 -24.29
N ILE A 405 3.29 -16.66 -23.15
CA ILE A 405 2.39 -15.50 -23.00
C ILE A 405 3.27 -14.30 -22.63
N ILE A 406 3.40 -13.33 -23.52
CA ILE A 406 4.22 -12.13 -23.28
C ILE A 406 3.34 -11.05 -22.65
N ALA A 407 3.70 -10.57 -21.46
CA ALA A 407 3.07 -9.40 -20.84
C ALA A 407 3.91 -8.14 -21.10
N THR A 408 3.27 -7.00 -21.38
CA THR A 408 3.95 -5.70 -21.34
C THR A 408 4.08 -5.20 -19.90
N GLY A 409 5.15 -4.47 -19.60
CA GLY A 409 5.34 -3.84 -18.30
C GLY A 409 4.41 -2.64 -18.12
N PHE A 410 3.82 -2.48 -16.94
CA PHE A 410 2.98 -1.33 -16.61
C PHE A 410 3.82 -0.06 -16.32
N ARG A 411 3.21 1.11 -16.50
CA ARG A 411 3.75 2.44 -16.18
C ARG A 411 4.48 2.52 -14.82
N LEU A 412 5.53 3.33 -14.72
CA LEU A 412 6.27 3.55 -13.48
C LEU A 412 5.58 4.55 -12.53
N GLY A 413 5.92 4.46 -11.24
CA GLY A 413 5.57 5.44 -10.21
C GLY A 413 6.27 6.79 -10.40
N GLU A 414 5.77 7.83 -9.71
CA GLU A 414 6.26 9.22 -9.84
C GLU A 414 7.79 9.35 -9.64
N ARG A 415 8.37 8.62 -8.66
CA ARG A 415 9.82 8.65 -8.37
C ARG A 415 10.70 7.95 -9.41
N GLN A 416 10.10 7.24 -10.36
CA GLN A 416 10.78 6.50 -11.44
C GLN A 416 10.32 6.93 -12.84
N ALA A 417 9.51 7.99 -12.94
CA ALA A 417 8.96 8.48 -14.21
C ALA A 417 10.02 8.85 -15.26
N GLN A 418 11.22 9.26 -14.82
CA GLN A 418 12.39 9.50 -15.67
C GLN A 418 12.86 8.27 -16.47
N CYS A 419 12.53 7.05 -16.02
CA CYS A 419 12.85 5.80 -16.72
C CYS A 419 11.73 5.33 -17.66
N GLN A 420 10.57 6.01 -17.70
CA GLN A 420 9.39 5.58 -18.47
C GLN A 420 9.68 5.45 -19.97
N GLY A 421 10.52 6.31 -20.56
CA GLY A 421 10.88 6.21 -21.98
C GLY A 421 11.56 4.86 -22.33
N VAL A 422 12.46 4.38 -21.49
CA VAL A 422 13.14 3.08 -21.67
C VAL A 422 12.13 1.93 -21.54
N LEU A 423 11.15 2.06 -20.64
CA LEU A 423 10.09 1.08 -20.50
C LEU A 423 9.12 1.08 -21.69
N ASP A 424 8.83 2.24 -22.27
CA ASP A 424 8.04 2.35 -23.51
C ASP A 424 8.75 1.69 -24.69
N ASP A 425 10.08 1.77 -24.77
CA ASP A 425 10.89 1.05 -25.77
C ASP A 425 10.90 -0.47 -25.51
N TYR A 426 11.09 -0.90 -24.25
CA TYR A 426 10.95 -2.32 -23.88
C TYR A 426 9.55 -2.87 -24.21
N ASN A 427 8.49 -2.10 -23.96
CA ASN A 427 7.12 -2.50 -24.29
C ASN A 427 6.88 -2.58 -25.81
N GLN A 428 7.57 -1.77 -26.61
CA GLN A 428 7.57 -1.92 -28.08
C GLN A 428 8.34 -3.18 -28.52
N VAL A 429 9.47 -3.51 -27.87
CA VAL A 429 10.19 -4.79 -28.09
C VAL A 429 9.26 -5.98 -27.82
N LEU A 430 8.59 -6.01 -26.66
CA LEU A 430 7.71 -7.12 -26.25
C LEU A 430 6.55 -7.32 -27.24
N ARG A 431 5.91 -6.23 -27.68
CA ARG A 431 4.88 -6.24 -28.73
C ARG A 431 5.42 -6.77 -30.07
N ARG A 432 6.62 -6.36 -30.49
CA ARG A 432 7.27 -6.84 -31.73
C ARG A 432 7.60 -8.33 -31.64
N LEU A 433 8.18 -8.80 -30.52
CA LEU A 433 8.53 -10.20 -30.33
C LEU A 433 7.28 -11.11 -30.32
N ALA A 434 6.21 -10.70 -29.64
CA ALA A 434 4.95 -11.42 -29.65
C ALA A 434 4.40 -11.59 -31.07
N ALA A 435 4.32 -10.50 -31.84
CA ALA A 435 3.87 -10.54 -33.23
C ALA A 435 4.79 -11.37 -34.15
N ALA A 436 6.10 -11.31 -33.95
CA ALA A 436 7.10 -12.01 -34.77
C ALA A 436 7.25 -13.51 -34.46
N ARG A 437 6.74 -13.96 -33.30
CA ARG A 437 6.75 -15.38 -32.88
C ARG A 437 5.36 -16.01 -32.81
N GLY A 438 4.29 -15.22 -32.93
CA GLY A 438 2.90 -15.69 -32.81
C GLY A 438 2.40 -15.86 -31.38
N CYS A 439 3.17 -15.39 -30.38
CA CYS A 439 2.86 -15.53 -28.97
C CYS A 439 1.58 -14.80 -28.56
N ARG A 440 0.94 -15.27 -27.50
CA ARG A 440 -0.16 -14.54 -26.84
C ARG A 440 0.41 -13.25 -26.22
N LEU A 441 -0.34 -12.14 -26.33
CA LEU A 441 0.08 -10.83 -25.79
C LEU A 441 -0.91 -10.35 -24.72
N ALA A 442 -0.40 -10.11 -23.51
CA ALA A 442 -1.11 -9.45 -22.41
C ALA A 442 -0.64 -7.98 -22.32
N ASP A 443 -1.29 -7.07 -23.03
CA ASP A 443 -0.84 -5.67 -23.09
C ASP A 443 -1.31 -4.83 -21.88
N VAL A 444 -0.66 -5.05 -20.74
CA VAL A 444 -0.94 -4.37 -19.45
C VAL A 444 -0.69 -2.86 -19.56
N ASP A 445 0.35 -2.44 -20.28
CA ASP A 445 0.66 -1.04 -20.58
C ASP A 445 -0.51 -0.33 -21.28
N ALA A 446 -1.04 -0.91 -22.35
CA ALA A 446 -2.17 -0.34 -23.08
C ALA A 446 -3.45 -0.30 -22.22
N HIS A 447 -3.71 -1.34 -21.41
CA HIS A 447 -4.83 -1.36 -20.47
C HIS A 447 -4.71 -0.25 -19.42
N PHE A 448 -3.56 -0.12 -18.75
CA PHE A 448 -3.32 0.90 -17.73
C PHE A 448 -3.41 2.31 -18.33
N ARG A 449 -2.89 2.54 -19.55
CA ARG A 449 -3.08 3.80 -20.29
C ARG A 449 -4.55 4.11 -20.58
N SER A 450 -5.38 3.10 -20.82
CA SER A 450 -6.83 3.27 -21.04
C SER A 450 -7.59 3.70 -19.77
N LEU A 451 -7.07 3.34 -18.59
CA LEU A 451 -7.67 3.59 -17.29
C LEU A 451 -7.29 4.94 -16.67
N GLU A 452 -6.26 5.64 -17.17
CA GLU A 452 -5.75 6.88 -16.54
C GLU A 452 -6.81 7.97 -16.35
N LYS A 453 -7.81 8.03 -17.25
CA LYS A 453 -8.98 8.92 -17.16
C LYS A 453 -9.81 8.77 -15.88
N TYR A 454 -9.74 7.60 -15.23
CA TYR A 454 -10.41 7.31 -13.96
C TYR A 454 -9.57 7.66 -12.73
N LYS A 455 -8.30 8.09 -12.91
CA LYS A 455 -7.34 8.42 -11.84
C LYS A 455 -7.18 7.33 -10.78
N LEU A 456 -7.31 6.06 -11.18
CA LEU A 456 -7.09 4.92 -10.29
C LEU A 456 -5.62 4.86 -9.86
N SER A 457 -5.40 4.59 -8.58
CA SER A 457 -4.10 4.16 -8.05
C SER A 457 -3.85 2.73 -8.54
N LEU A 458 -2.99 2.57 -9.54
CA LEU A 458 -2.65 1.28 -10.15
C LEU A 458 -1.21 0.84 -9.87
N VAL A 459 -0.32 1.77 -9.51
CA VAL A 459 1.12 1.53 -9.33
C VAL A 459 1.63 2.40 -8.19
N ALA A 460 2.46 1.83 -7.33
CA ALA A 460 3.07 2.52 -6.20
C ALA A 460 3.89 3.75 -6.66
N PRO A 461 3.65 4.98 -6.14
CA PRO A 461 4.35 6.21 -6.57
C PRO A 461 5.87 6.19 -6.42
N ASN A 462 6.42 5.28 -5.61
CA ASN A 462 7.84 5.14 -5.37
C ASN A 462 8.54 4.08 -6.23
N GLY A 463 7.83 3.30 -7.06
CA GLY A 463 8.41 2.09 -7.64
C GLY A 463 7.76 1.53 -8.91
N ALA A 464 8.16 0.29 -9.16
CA ALA A 464 7.82 -0.55 -10.31
C ALA A 464 6.91 -1.72 -9.91
N VAL A 465 6.00 -1.50 -8.95
CA VAL A 465 5.13 -2.53 -8.35
C VAL A 465 3.67 -2.08 -8.45
N PRO A 466 2.73 -2.93 -8.89
CA PRO A 466 1.32 -2.59 -8.97
C PRO A 466 0.69 -2.54 -7.57
N THR A 467 -0.30 -1.67 -7.35
CA THR A 467 -1.12 -1.73 -6.14
C THR A 467 -2.03 -2.97 -6.18
N PHE A 468 -2.81 -3.25 -5.13
CA PHE A 468 -3.83 -4.30 -5.21
C PHE A 468 -4.85 -4.02 -6.32
N THR A 469 -5.27 -2.76 -6.48
CA THR A 469 -6.12 -2.34 -7.60
C THR A 469 -5.42 -2.58 -8.96
N GLY A 470 -4.15 -2.20 -9.09
CA GLY A 470 -3.35 -2.50 -10.29
C GLY A 470 -3.23 -3.98 -10.60
N SER A 471 -2.97 -4.80 -9.58
CA SER A 471 -2.84 -6.26 -9.70
C SER A 471 -4.12 -6.91 -10.20
N ARG A 472 -5.29 -6.40 -9.80
CA ARG A 472 -6.61 -6.86 -10.29
C ARG A 472 -6.84 -6.49 -11.75
N GLU A 473 -6.42 -5.30 -12.18
CA GLU A 473 -6.50 -4.90 -13.59
C GLU A 473 -5.50 -5.68 -14.45
N MET A 474 -4.28 -5.94 -13.96
CA MET A 474 -3.26 -6.78 -14.61
C MET A 474 -3.75 -8.24 -14.75
N ALA A 475 -4.28 -8.84 -13.68
CA ALA A 475 -4.92 -10.16 -13.71
C ALA A 475 -6.08 -10.24 -14.72
N THR A 476 -6.83 -9.15 -14.90
CA THR A 476 -7.88 -9.08 -15.94
C THR A 476 -7.28 -9.14 -17.35
N VAL A 477 -6.19 -8.44 -17.63
CA VAL A 477 -5.51 -8.50 -18.95
C VAL A 477 -4.94 -9.89 -19.20
N LEU A 478 -4.32 -10.51 -18.20
CA LEU A 478 -3.74 -11.85 -18.28
C LEU A 478 -4.81 -12.92 -18.54
N LEU A 479 -5.93 -12.91 -17.81
CA LEU A 479 -7.07 -13.80 -18.07
C LEU A 479 -7.59 -13.68 -19.52
N ASN A 480 -7.68 -12.44 -20.05
CA ASN A 480 -8.07 -12.22 -21.44
C ASN A 480 -7.05 -12.80 -22.45
N ALA A 481 -5.74 -12.68 -22.19
CA ALA A 481 -4.67 -13.25 -23.04
C ALA A 481 -4.58 -14.79 -22.96
N MET A 482 -4.93 -15.35 -21.80
CA MET A 482 -5.21 -16.77 -21.59
C MET A 482 -6.54 -17.22 -22.23
N GLY A 483 -7.27 -16.31 -22.90
CA GLY A 483 -8.51 -16.58 -23.64
C GLY A 483 -9.79 -16.69 -22.80
N PHE A 484 -9.72 -16.44 -21.49
CA PHE A 484 -10.89 -16.34 -20.60
C PHE A 484 -11.55 -14.95 -20.71
N VAL A 485 -11.96 -14.61 -21.94
CA VAL A 485 -12.37 -13.25 -22.31
C VAL A 485 -13.57 -12.78 -21.49
N GLY A 486 -13.40 -11.66 -20.78
CA GLY A 486 -14.45 -11.07 -19.93
C GLY A 486 -14.50 -11.62 -18.50
N ALA A 487 -13.69 -12.61 -18.14
CA ALA A 487 -13.47 -12.98 -16.75
C ALA A 487 -12.90 -11.78 -15.97
N LYS A 488 -13.38 -11.58 -14.73
CA LYS A 488 -12.93 -10.51 -13.85
C LYS A 488 -12.52 -11.10 -12.50
N PRO A 489 -11.28 -10.84 -12.02
CA PRO A 489 -10.91 -11.16 -10.64
C PRO A 489 -11.78 -10.38 -9.65
N ASP A 490 -11.91 -10.92 -8.45
CA ASP A 490 -12.76 -10.32 -7.42
C ASP A 490 -12.19 -9.02 -6.85
N ARG A 491 -13.03 -8.32 -6.10
CA ARG A 491 -12.63 -7.12 -5.34
C ARG A 491 -11.89 -7.45 -4.05
N THR A 492 -11.95 -8.70 -3.58
CA THR A 492 -11.31 -9.19 -2.36
C THR A 492 -10.64 -10.54 -2.61
N LEU A 493 -9.62 -10.89 -1.83
CA LEU A 493 -8.98 -12.19 -1.84
C LEU A 493 -9.55 -13.11 -0.76
N GLN A 494 -9.74 -14.38 -1.10
CA GLN A 494 -10.06 -15.46 -0.17
C GLN A 494 -8.81 -16.32 0.02
N LEU A 495 -8.13 -16.13 1.15
CA LEU A 495 -6.86 -16.78 1.45
C LEU A 495 -7.00 -17.84 2.54
N SER A 496 -6.09 -18.79 2.52
CA SER A 496 -5.94 -19.85 3.50
C SER A 496 -4.46 -20.12 3.76
N LEU A 497 -4.16 -20.72 4.91
CA LEU A 497 -2.83 -21.21 5.23
C LEU A 497 -2.34 -22.15 4.10
N LEU A 498 -1.10 -21.99 3.64
CA LEU A 498 -0.54 -22.87 2.61
C LEU A 498 -0.32 -24.28 3.18
N PRO A 499 -0.35 -25.34 2.34
CA PRO A 499 -0.16 -26.71 2.81
C PRO A 499 1.18 -26.89 3.53
N GLY A 500 1.15 -27.66 4.62
CA GLY A 500 2.35 -28.05 5.35
C GLY A 500 3.10 -26.93 6.07
N VAL A 501 2.54 -25.72 6.20
CA VAL A 501 3.17 -24.62 6.96
C VAL A 501 3.50 -25.07 8.37
N VAL A 502 4.75 -24.85 8.80
CA VAL A 502 5.18 -25.10 10.18
C VAL A 502 4.59 -23.99 11.04
N THR A 503 3.59 -24.29 11.86
CA THR A 503 2.78 -23.27 12.56
C THR A 503 3.29 -22.84 13.93
N GLN A 504 4.17 -23.63 14.56
CA GLN A 504 4.66 -23.40 15.93
C GLN A 504 6.15 -23.08 15.92
N TRP A 505 6.51 -21.86 16.33
CA TRP A 505 7.88 -21.36 16.35
C TRP A 505 8.23 -20.69 17.69
N THR A 506 9.51 -20.70 18.00
CA THR A 506 10.14 -19.71 18.90
C THR A 506 11.21 -18.95 18.11
N TYR A 507 11.36 -17.65 18.36
CA TYR A 507 12.38 -16.83 17.70
C TYR A 507 13.08 -15.87 18.67
N ARG A 508 14.28 -15.42 18.30
CA ARG A 508 15.06 -14.40 19.02
C ARG A 508 15.92 -13.58 18.05
N ALA A 509 16.20 -12.32 18.40
CA ALA A 509 17.13 -11.48 17.64
C ALA A 509 18.57 -11.69 18.12
N LYS A 510 19.53 -11.69 17.19
CA LYS A 510 20.97 -11.80 17.46
C LYS A 510 21.80 -10.96 16.48
N PRO A 511 23.07 -10.66 16.76
CA PRO A 511 23.94 -9.97 15.81
C PRO A 511 24.11 -10.76 14.50
N ALA A 512 24.11 -10.08 13.35
CA ALA A 512 24.31 -10.68 12.02
C ALA A 512 25.71 -11.32 11.83
N SER A 513 26.65 -11.01 12.72
CA SER A 513 27.97 -11.64 12.83
C SER A 513 27.94 -12.99 13.57
N ASP A 514 26.94 -13.25 14.42
CA ASP A 514 26.84 -14.48 15.22
C ASP A 514 26.09 -15.60 14.49
N ARG A 515 26.60 -15.97 13.32
CA ARG A 515 26.02 -17.01 12.45
C ARG A 515 26.08 -18.40 13.09
N LEU A 516 25.11 -19.26 12.79
CA LEU A 516 25.08 -20.64 13.27
C LEU A 516 26.18 -21.51 12.64
N ASP A 517 26.62 -22.47 13.44
CA ASP A 517 27.45 -23.61 13.09
C ASP A 517 27.00 -24.83 13.91
N GLU A 518 27.54 -26.01 13.60
CA GLU A 518 27.17 -27.28 14.24
C GLU A 518 27.38 -27.23 15.77
N ALA A 519 28.46 -26.61 16.25
CA ALA A 519 28.79 -26.53 17.67
C ALA A 519 27.95 -25.49 18.43
N LYS A 520 27.34 -24.52 17.74
CA LYS A 520 26.35 -23.58 18.28
C LYS A 520 24.95 -24.18 18.35
N LEU A 521 24.58 -25.07 17.42
CA LEU A 521 23.28 -25.75 17.45
C LEU A 521 23.15 -26.65 18.69
N ASP A 522 24.21 -27.38 19.05
CA ASP A 522 24.29 -28.15 20.30
C ASP A 522 24.24 -27.28 21.57
N ARG A 523 24.25 -25.94 21.43
CA ARG A 523 24.40 -24.96 22.52
C ARG A 523 23.49 -23.74 22.35
N LEU A 524 22.33 -23.91 21.70
CA LEU A 524 21.31 -22.86 21.64
C LEU A 524 20.92 -22.43 23.07
N PRO A 525 20.87 -21.11 23.38
CA PRO A 525 20.54 -20.64 24.72
C PRO A 525 19.13 -21.05 25.16
N ASN A 526 18.94 -21.32 26.45
CA ASN A 526 17.65 -21.73 27.02
C ASN A 526 16.69 -20.54 27.26
N GLU A 527 17.14 -19.31 27.07
CA GLU A 527 16.43 -18.07 27.45
C GLU A 527 16.47 -17.04 26.30
N GLY A 528 15.58 -16.03 26.37
CA GLY A 528 15.49 -14.96 25.37
C GLY A 528 14.65 -15.28 24.12
N TRP A 529 13.94 -16.42 24.11
CA TRP A 529 13.05 -16.82 23.04
C TRP A 529 11.64 -16.24 23.19
N THR A 530 11.05 -15.79 22.08
CA THR A 530 9.65 -15.34 21.96
C THR A 530 8.83 -16.35 21.18
N SER A 531 7.67 -16.76 21.69
CA SER A 531 6.73 -17.65 20.98
C SER A 531 6.08 -16.96 19.79
N LEU A 532 5.91 -17.71 18.69
CA LEU A 532 5.32 -17.25 17.44
C LEU A 532 4.44 -18.35 16.85
N VAL A 533 3.16 -18.04 16.67
CA VAL A 533 2.17 -18.94 16.03
C VAL A 533 1.83 -18.39 14.65
N LEU A 534 1.77 -19.27 13.65
CA LEU A 534 1.37 -18.95 12.28
C LEU A 534 0.01 -19.61 11.95
N PRO A 535 -0.92 -18.93 11.24
CA PRO A 535 -0.82 -17.56 10.74
C PRO A 535 -0.73 -16.55 11.90
N GLN A 536 0.10 -15.52 11.76
CA GLN A 536 0.22 -14.49 12.79
C GLN A 536 -1.14 -13.80 12.98
N PRO A 537 -1.55 -13.46 14.22
CA PRO A 537 -2.75 -12.68 14.43
C PRO A 537 -2.63 -11.30 13.79
N ASP A 538 -3.76 -10.82 13.27
CA ASP A 538 -3.90 -9.45 12.78
C ASP A 538 -3.78 -8.43 13.91
N ASP A 539 -3.32 -7.22 13.56
CA ASP A 539 -3.15 -6.14 14.53
C ASP A 539 -4.37 -5.21 14.65
N LYS A 540 -4.29 -4.25 15.56
CA LYS A 540 -5.36 -3.29 15.86
C LYS A 540 -5.66 -2.28 14.73
N PHE A 541 -4.87 -2.25 13.66
CA PHE A 541 -5.19 -1.47 12.46
C PHE A 541 -5.98 -2.30 11.47
N CYS A 542 -5.64 -3.58 11.34
CA CYS A 542 -6.40 -4.54 10.54
C CYS A 542 -7.86 -4.63 11.01
N SER A 543 -8.13 -4.66 12.32
CA SER A 543 -9.50 -4.69 12.87
C SER A 543 -10.36 -3.43 12.61
N ARG A 544 -9.84 -2.42 11.89
CA ARG A 544 -10.57 -1.21 11.47
C ARG A 544 -10.86 -1.14 9.98
N LEU A 545 -10.30 -2.05 9.18
CA LEU A 545 -10.46 -2.07 7.73
C LEU A 545 -11.56 -3.07 7.34
N PRO A 546 -12.53 -2.68 6.50
CA PRO A 546 -13.62 -3.57 6.08
C PRO A 546 -13.18 -4.61 5.02
N ASP A 547 -11.99 -4.44 4.45
CA ASP A 547 -11.30 -5.40 3.59
C ASP A 547 -9.80 -5.28 3.82
N LEU A 548 -9.13 -6.44 3.96
CA LEU A 548 -7.70 -6.56 4.25
C LEU A 548 -6.89 -6.99 3.02
N SER A 549 -7.55 -7.30 1.89
CA SER A 549 -6.91 -7.72 0.62
C SER A 549 -5.89 -6.71 0.08
N HIS A 550 -6.07 -5.43 0.44
CA HIS A 550 -5.19 -4.32 0.07
C HIS A 550 -3.88 -4.22 0.90
N LEU A 551 -3.74 -4.98 2.00
CA LEU A 551 -2.50 -5.05 2.80
C LEU A 551 -1.65 -6.26 2.37
N CYS A 552 -0.35 -6.08 2.09
CA CYS A 552 0.54 -7.19 1.74
C CYS A 552 0.78 -8.11 2.94
N ASN A 553 1.10 -7.54 4.09
CA ASN A 553 1.32 -8.26 5.34
C ASN A 553 0.11 -9.12 5.77
N TYR A 554 -1.12 -8.70 5.51
CA TYR A 554 -2.30 -9.54 5.75
C TYR A 554 -2.31 -10.79 4.86
N ARG A 555 -2.03 -10.62 3.55
CA ARG A 555 -2.01 -11.73 2.60
C ARG A 555 -0.91 -12.73 2.93
N ASP A 556 0.27 -12.22 3.24
CA ASP A 556 1.43 -13.02 3.63
C ASP A 556 1.14 -13.80 4.92
N ARG A 557 0.63 -13.14 5.97
CA ARG A 557 0.25 -13.78 7.24
C ARG A 557 -0.81 -14.86 7.05
N SER A 558 -1.88 -14.54 6.32
CA SER A 558 -2.99 -15.47 6.02
C SER A 558 -2.52 -16.75 5.32
N ARG A 559 -1.44 -16.66 4.52
CA ARG A 559 -0.82 -17.78 3.81
C ARG A 559 0.24 -18.53 4.62
N GLY A 560 0.67 -18.00 5.78
CA GLY A 560 1.61 -18.66 6.69
C GLY A 560 3.01 -18.06 6.77
N PHE A 561 3.20 -16.80 6.35
CA PHE A 561 4.46 -16.09 6.53
C PHE A 561 4.57 -15.49 7.94
N ALA A 562 5.77 -15.53 8.51
CA ALA A 562 6.17 -14.71 9.64
C ALA A 562 6.66 -13.34 9.12
N THR A 563 5.86 -12.28 9.32
CA THR A 563 6.20 -10.91 8.94
C THR A 563 6.47 -10.03 10.17
N ASN A 564 7.14 -8.89 9.96
CA ASN A 564 7.35 -7.85 10.98
C ASN A 564 8.09 -8.32 12.24
N LEU A 565 9.02 -9.28 12.09
CA LEU A 565 9.97 -9.62 13.15
C LEU A 565 10.98 -8.46 13.33
N PRO A 566 11.71 -8.38 14.46
CA PRO A 566 12.74 -7.36 14.66
C PRO A 566 13.79 -7.37 13.53
N HIS A 567 14.03 -6.21 12.93
CA HIS A 567 14.97 -6.05 11.82
C HIS A 567 15.88 -4.85 12.07
N SER A 568 17.17 -5.03 11.78
CA SER A 568 18.13 -3.95 11.52
C SER A 568 19.31 -4.51 10.71
N PRO A 569 20.12 -3.69 10.02
CA PRO A 569 21.23 -4.18 9.19
C PRO A 569 22.23 -5.09 9.92
N ASP A 570 22.43 -4.84 11.22
CA ASP A 570 23.38 -5.56 12.08
C ASP A 570 22.74 -6.72 12.86
N GLN A 571 21.46 -7.03 12.64
CA GLN A 571 20.73 -8.09 13.36
C GLN A 571 20.05 -9.09 12.43
N TRP A 572 20.16 -10.37 12.78
CA TRP A 572 19.40 -11.46 12.19
C TRP A 572 18.44 -12.04 13.25
N ILE A 573 17.36 -12.65 12.78
CA ILE A 573 16.50 -13.50 13.60
C ILE A 573 16.97 -14.94 13.50
N GLU A 574 17.09 -15.59 14.64
CA GLU A 574 17.20 -17.04 14.77
C GLU A 574 15.84 -17.58 15.21
N ALA A 575 15.30 -18.57 14.51
CA ALA A 575 14.01 -19.17 14.83
C ALA A 575 14.10 -20.71 14.82
N ALA A 576 13.40 -21.34 15.76
CA ALA A 576 13.37 -22.79 15.95
C ALA A 576 11.94 -23.33 16.02
N ALA A 577 11.76 -24.55 15.50
CA ALA A 577 10.51 -25.30 15.52
C ALA A 577 10.79 -26.81 15.67
N THR A 578 9.75 -27.58 15.98
CA THR A 578 9.78 -29.04 15.89
C THR A 578 8.70 -29.52 14.91
N ILE A 579 9.09 -30.41 14.01
CA ILE A 579 8.23 -31.07 13.03
C ILE A 579 8.05 -32.52 13.48
N GLU A 580 6.82 -32.90 13.84
CA GLU A 580 6.48 -34.30 14.12
C GLU A 580 6.20 -35.05 12.82
N SER A 581 6.75 -36.26 12.66
CA SER A 581 6.38 -37.20 11.58
C SER A 581 5.98 -38.55 12.16
N SER A 582 5.04 -39.23 11.51
CA SER A 582 4.67 -40.61 11.83
C SER A 582 5.67 -41.65 11.33
N GLU A 583 6.48 -41.30 10.33
CA GLU A 583 7.42 -42.23 9.67
C GLU A 583 8.68 -41.52 9.13
N ASP A 584 9.67 -42.31 8.72
CA ASP A 584 10.86 -41.81 8.00
C ASP A 584 10.48 -41.50 6.54
N ILE A 585 10.41 -40.22 6.18
CA ILE A 585 9.91 -39.74 4.87
C ILE A 585 10.90 -38.78 4.19
N THR A 586 11.13 -38.99 2.89
CA THR A 586 11.77 -38.00 2.02
C THR A 586 10.69 -37.05 1.49
N THR A 587 10.79 -35.78 1.87
CA THR A 587 9.78 -34.74 1.64
C THR A 587 10.49 -33.41 1.30
N PHE A 588 9.74 -32.34 0.98
CA PHE A 588 10.33 -31.05 0.61
C PHE A 588 10.16 -30.00 1.70
N LEU A 589 11.28 -29.46 2.19
CA LEU A 589 11.33 -28.23 2.98
C LEU A 589 11.32 -27.03 2.03
N ASN A 590 10.35 -26.14 2.21
CA ASN A 590 10.04 -25.09 1.24
C ASN A 590 10.15 -23.74 1.92
N LEU A 591 11.05 -22.89 1.43
CA LEU A 591 11.46 -21.65 2.06
C LEU A 591 10.99 -20.44 1.25
N GLY A 592 10.83 -19.31 1.94
CA GLY A 592 10.48 -18.02 1.35
C GLY A 592 10.78 -16.85 2.30
N SER A 593 10.39 -15.65 1.90
CA SER A 593 10.79 -14.38 2.52
C SER A 593 12.32 -14.18 2.51
N SER A 594 13.01 -14.05 3.66
CA SER A 594 14.44 -13.71 3.69
C SER A 594 15.35 -14.69 4.45
N VAL A 595 14.95 -15.97 4.51
CA VAL A 595 15.74 -17.07 5.11
C VAL A 595 17.14 -17.15 4.50
N GLN A 596 18.15 -17.20 5.38
CA GLN A 596 19.59 -17.23 5.05
C GLN A 596 20.18 -18.63 5.22
N THR A 597 19.85 -19.34 6.30
CA THR A 597 20.24 -20.74 6.52
C THR A 597 19.07 -21.54 7.09
N ALA A 598 19.10 -22.85 6.89
CA ALA A 598 18.18 -23.79 7.55
C ALA A 598 18.92 -25.09 7.91
N TRP A 599 18.62 -25.60 9.09
CA TRP A 599 19.26 -26.74 9.71
C TRP A 599 18.22 -27.70 10.25
N LEU A 600 18.28 -28.97 9.86
CA LEU A 600 17.34 -30.02 10.27
C LEU A 600 18.12 -31.11 11.02
N ASN A 601 17.72 -31.42 12.24
CA ASN A 601 18.35 -32.43 13.09
C ASN A 601 19.88 -32.25 13.21
N GLY A 602 20.32 -31.01 13.43
CA GLY A 602 21.73 -30.60 13.53
C GLY A 602 22.47 -30.46 12.20
N SER A 603 21.92 -30.95 11.08
CA SER A 603 22.57 -30.91 9.76
C SER A 603 22.11 -29.70 8.94
N LYS A 604 23.03 -28.98 8.30
CA LYS A 604 22.67 -27.86 7.41
C LYS A 604 22.00 -28.38 6.14
N VAL A 605 20.74 -27.98 5.91
CA VAL A 605 19.99 -28.32 4.69
C VAL A 605 19.88 -27.15 3.72
N TYR A 606 20.09 -25.91 4.18
CA TYR A 606 20.12 -24.71 3.33
C TYR A 606 21.24 -23.74 3.72
N ASP A 607 21.89 -23.17 2.71
CA ASP A 607 22.87 -22.08 2.87
C ASP A 607 22.75 -21.07 1.72
N GLY A 608 21.91 -20.05 1.93
CA GLY A 608 21.71 -18.92 1.03
C GLY A 608 22.66 -17.75 1.26
N VAL A 609 23.57 -17.83 2.24
CA VAL A 609 24.34 -16.67 2.72
C VAL A 609 25.24 -16.10 1.62
N GLY A 610 25.00 -14.84 1.25
CA GLY A 610 25.75 -14.15 0.19
C GLY A 610 25.41 -14.58 -1.24
N ARG A 611 24.39 -15.43 -1.44
CA ARG A 611 23.81 -15.65 -2.77
C ARG A 611 23.02 -14.42 -3.23
N PRO A 612 22.84 -14.20 -4.55
CA PRO A 612 21.87 -13.24 -5.06
C PRO A 612 20.47 -13.57 -4.54
N ASN A 613 19.63 -12.55 -4.33
CA ASN A 613 18.22 -12.74 -4.01
C ASN A 613 17.54 -13.57 -5.13
N ARG A 614 16.83 -14.64 -4.74
CA ARG A 614 16.09 -15.55 -5.64
C ARG A 614 14.57 -15.46 -5.47
N GLY A 615 14.09 -14.37 -4.87
CA GLY A 615 12.67 -14.14 -4.62
C GLY A 615 12.30 -14.36 -3.17
N SER A 616 11.20 -13.73 -2.77
CA SER A 616 10.61 -13.77 -1.43
C SER A 616 9.32 -14.57 -1.37
N HIS A 617 8.81 -15.05 -2.52
CA HIS A 617 7.59 -15.86 -2.60
C HIS A 617 7.68 -17.20 -1.87
N ALA A 618 6.51 -17.82 -1.69
CA ALA A 618 6.36 -19.13 -1.07
C ALA A 618 6.95 -20.22 -2.00
N GLY A 619 8.19 -20.64 -1.75
CA GLY A 619 8.85 -21.70 -2.53
C GLY A 619 9.99 -21.24 -3.45
N ALA A 620 10.48 -20.02 -3.27
CA ALA A 620 11.68 -19.52 -3.96
C ALA A 620 12.88 -20.48 -3.83
N GLU A 621 12.97 -21.21 -2.72
CA GLU A 621 13.84 -22.38 -2.56
C GLU A 621 13.05 -23.61 -2.06
N ARG A 622 13.18 -24.73 -2.78
CA ARG A 622 12.55 -26.03 -2.50
C ARG A 622 13.64 -27.09 -2.33
N ILE A 623 13.66 -27.75 -1.17
CA ILE A 623 14.82 -28.54 -0.72
C ILE A 623 14.37 -29.95 -0.33
N PRO A 624 14.86 -31.02 -0.99
CA PRO A 624 14.59 -32.39 -0.55
C PRO A 624 15.28 -32.65 0.80
N VAL A 625 14.51 -33.09 1.79
CA VAL A 625 14.98 -33.41 3.14
C VAL A 625 14.43 -34.77 3.58
N ASN A 626 15.16 -35.43 4.49
CA ASN A 626 14.69 -36.64 5.15
C ASN A 626 14.23 -36.28 6.56
N VAL A 627 12.93 -36.37 6.79
CA VAL A 627 12.28 -36.19 8.10
C VAL A 627 12.15 -37.59 8.71
N ARG A 628 12.53 -37.74 9.98
CA ARG A 628 12.52 -39.02 10.71
C ARG A 628 11.21 -39.22 11.46
N ALA A 629 10.86 -40.47 11.78
CA ALA A 629 9.74 -40.76 12.68
C ALA A 629 9.96 -40.10 14.06
N GLY A 630 8.92 -39.42 14.57
CA GLY A 630 8.94 -38.63 15.80
C GLY A 630 9.36 -37.16 15.58
N PRO A 631 9.94 -36.51 16.61
CA PRO A 631 10.26 -35.08 16.57
C PRO A 631 11.52 -34.80 15.75
N ASN A 632 11.44 -33.81 14.86
CA ASN A 632 12.54 -33.30 14.07
C ASN A 632 12.77 -31.82 14.37
N HIS A 633 13.97 -31.46 14.83
CA HIS A 633 14.26 -30.07 15.20
C HIS A 633 14.74 -29.28 13.98
N LEU A 634 14.02 -28.21 13.67
CA LEU A 634 14.33 -27.27 12.59
C LEU A 634 14.77 -25.94 13.17
N VAL A 635 15.90 -25.41 12.71
CA VAL A 635 16.42 -24.10 13.08
C VAL A 635 16.76 -23.32 11.82
N ILE A 636 16.34 -22.06 11.75
CA ILE A 636 16.57 -21.15 10.62
C ILE A 636 17.20 -19.84 11.08
N GLU A 637 17.96 -19.22 10.18
CA GLU A 637 18.39 -17.83 10.29
C GLU A 637 17.71 -17.01 9.20
N THR A 638 17.21 -15.82 9.52
CA THR A 638 16.62 -14.89 8.54
C THR A 638 16.99 -13.44 8.87
N THR A 639 16.96 -12.55 7.87
CA THR A 639 17.20 -11.11 8.10
C THR A 639 16.00 -10.37 8.67
N GLY A 640 14.75 -10.84 8.52
CA GLY A 640 13.58 -10.11 9.03
C GLY A 640 12.20 -10.76 8.83
N GLY A 641 12.08 -11.75 7.95
CA GLY A 641 10.85 -12.52 7.76
C GLY A 641 11.11 -13.92 7.23
N PHE A 642 10.22 -14.86 7.47
CA PHE A 642 10.37 -16.23 6.96
C PHE A 642 9.04 -16.83 6.51
N PHE A 643 9.13 -17.70 5.51
CA PHE A 643 8.13 -18.71 5.24
C PHE A 643 8.80 -20.09 5.34
N VAL A 644 8.11 -21.06 5.94
CA VAL A 644 8.51 -22.47 5.97
C VAL A 644 7.28 -23.38 5.85
N SER A 645 7.30 -24.30 4.89
CA SER A 645 6.42 -25.48 4.88
C SER A 645 7.18 -26.78 4.63
N VAL A 646 6.56 -27.90 4.98
CA VAL A 646 7.00 -29.26 4.65
C VAL A 646 5.89 -29.94 3.84
N THR A 647 6.17 -30.35 2.60
CA THR A 647 5.16 -30.95 1.70
C THR A 647 5.77 -32.04 0.81
N ASP A 648 5.05 -33.15 0.65
CA ASP A 648 5.58 -34.36 0.00
C ASP A 648 5.50 -34.31 -1.53
N GLU A 649 4.49 -33.61 -2.07
CA GLU A 649 4.41 -33.33 -3.50
C GLU A 649 5.54 -32.39 -3.94
N PHE A 650 6.17 -32.65 -5.08
CA PHE A 650 7.03 -31.63 -5.72
C PHE A 650 6.21 -30.48 -6.33
N ASP A 651 4.92 -30.71 -6.57
CA ASP A 651 4.04 -29.88 -7.40
C ASP A 651 3.37 -28.71 -6.67
N TRP A 652 4.17 -27.84 -6.03
CA TRP A 652 3.64 -26.76 -5.21
C TRP A 652 3.19 -25.54 -6.03
N ALA A 653 1.97 -25.63 -6.57
CA ALA A 653 1.28 -24.53 -7.22
C ALA A 653 0.81 -23.46 -6.22
N VAL A 654 0.68 -22.21 -6.70
CA VAL A 654 0.08 -21.08 -5.98
C VAL A 654 -1.37 -21.42 -5.60
N GLN A 655 -1.68 -21.35 -4.31
CA GLN A 655 -3.01 -21.61 -3.75
C GLN A 655 -3.67 -20.30 -3.31
#